data_AF-A0A420WSK8-F1
#
_entry.id   AF-A0A420WSK8-F1
#
_cell.length_a   1.000
_cell.length_b   1.000
_cell.length_c   1.000
_cell.angle_alpha   90.00
_cell.angle_beta   90.00
_cell.angle_gamma   90.00
#
_symmetry.space_group_name_H-M   'P 1'
#
loop_
_entity.id
_entity.type
_entity.pdbx_description
1 polymer ?
#
loop_
_entity_poly.entity_id
_entity_poly.type
_entity_poly.pdbx_seq_one_letter_code
_entity_poly.pdbx_strand_id
1 'polypeptide(L)'
;HRVARSGGDRVARFYPADGDQAAAAGFMQRFLKDSIFDQISYKNSDRGYDQGLDTNEDRAQSETVRANRTKFFDLVIPVVPFITHRSARNLATQLLDQFENHVDKKLLDLATGYVPEMRLLKNVRNEFIVFRDRIILSDDNPLRLNETDLFAMMLYKSTHLTDFEAIRLCKSNLDTLYDVSRKLIRHNTQLLQDERREALRSRLRIDGAAIRSQQLGKRLHKHVQRTIEACININNNGQYVFSGELLTPDELQSAEFWQKFTSNDGNPTLDWKLGGRTVLSFTKAHLAAELSDSLDAESWDDAARRAINDRLEDINADLKFLRGADLKDLIERSDFLVEHDEMEHSFAAVSNKLLKSGLAYELVRAGYINRNFTLYTSTFHGDRVSSAATNFIIHHVERDLMDAQFKLDPSDVDDVVRERGKDALKEPSLYNIDILDHLLSTNAAAAEIMIHSFVGFGERQTSFMQDYLNGGHQQTRLIALLTPIYSKVLIYLISQAEVDIALQLELVDAALKHLGSDTYQTSSAVSCYLSNRYTELATLTSDTVPLTQAERIGDLFAQASIKLPLLAPLTENMRRAFVDRSLYEIKRENLEVAIDAKTSLALDIIQAADRSVYDYILDNPSAYISAVEGVSPTIECSERFISVIEDVLEHESDRLGDVIAHASPNCVVNDLAEVSSQAWPQLAENERFPATFENVERYVSTSEEIDANLAKVLTSASAITGADKADDEARAELARAILAADAELLPAKLRTKLASRLKLTHPFESSEVAAEGGELFALLLKYKMIKDEAASYAHLSEMDWPTREAYIRESREFKEYISPDLVREDLARLLKSDKVDPAIKMEIVRQASNYAPEADRAGLSQIARVAVQKGLPLEREVVKQLALGGAGAPHVIVLLEPHLPSLEREELFAILDSMGGDYSKLTTVGQHKVEIPDTTADRSLLDILKTHGIVKTYLVKGLKLKVNRRRKQLF
;
A
#
# COMPACT_ATOMS: atom_id res chain seq x y z
N HIS A 1 49.40 40.13 -24.03
CA HIS A 1 49.39 41.51 -24.57
C HIS A 1 50.63 42.27 -24.07
N ARG A 2 51.34 42.92 -25.02
CA ARG A 2 52.49 43.84 -24.91
C ARG A 2 53.90 43.32 -24.52
N VAL A 3 54.67 43.20 -25.60
CA VAL A 3 56.13 43.12 -25.79
C VAL A 3 56.78 44.50 -25.56
N ALA A 4 58.02 44.55 -25.03
CA ALA A 4 59.22 45.11 -25.70
C ALA A 4 60.36 45.49 -24.72
N ARG A 5 61.56 44.90 -24.94
CA ARG A 5 62.81 45.62 -25.23
C ARG A 5 63.93 44.67 -25.69
N SER A 6 64.36 44.90 -26.93
CA SER A 6 65.60 44.47 -27.63
C SER A 6 66.87 44.85 -26.85
N GLY A 7 68.06 44.27 -26.98
CA GLY A 7 68.73 43.51 -28.05
C GLY A 7 70.15 44.09 -28.24
N GLY A 8 71.20 43.27 -28.42
CA GLY A 8 72.54 43.76 -28.79
C GLY A 8 73.72 42.80 -28.54
N ASP A 9 74.19 42.15 -29.60
CA ASP A 9 75.38 41.29 -29.74
C ASP A 9 76.73 41.93 -29.34
N ARG A 10 77.65 41.10 -28.80
CA ARG A 10 79.09 41.16 -29.13
C ARG A 10 79.74 39.77 -29.10
N VAL A 11 80.16 39.35 -30.29
CA VAL A 11 81.06 38.22 -30.60
C VAL A 11 82.48 38.53 -30.10
N ALA A 12 83.14 37.59 -29.42
CA ALA A 12 84.58 37.58 -29.21
C ALA A 12 85.17 36.27 -29.73
N ARG A 13 86.09 36.39 -30.71
CA ARG A 13 86.85 35.31 -31.34
C ARG A 13 87.94 34.79 -30.38
N PHE A 14 88.10 33.47 -30.31
CA PHE A 14 89.25 32.78 -29.72
C PHE A 14 90.44 32.73 -30.69
N TYR A 15 91.67 32.89 -30.18
CA TYR A 15 92.93 32.54 -30.84
C TYR A 15 93.17 31.01 -30.75
N PRO A 16 93.90 30.38 -31.70
CA PRO A 16 94.03 28.93 -31.77
C PRO A 16 95.16 28.40 -30.85
N ALA A 17 94.90 27.28 -30.19
CA ALA A 17 95.88 26.48 -29.46
C ALA A 17 96.57 25.46 -30.39
N ASP A 18 97.83 25.14 -30.06
CA ASP A 18 98.74 24.29 -30.83
C ASP A 18 98.23 22.84 -31.09
N GLY A 19 98.71 22.27 -32.20
CA GLY A 19 98.16 21.09 -32.88
C GLY A 19 98.09 19.77 -32.09
N ASP A 20 98.81 19.62 -30.98
CA ASP A 20 98.76 18.40 -30.16
C ASP A 20 97.59 18.38 -29.16
N GLN A 21 97.13 19.55 -28.69
CA GLN A 21 95.92 19.62 -27.84
C GLN A 21 94.63 19.45 -28.66
N ALA A 22 94.63 19.86 -29.93
CA ALA A 22 93.51 19.66 -30.85
C ALA A 22 93.31 18.18 -31.22
N ALA A 23 94.40 17.40 -31.30
CA ALA A 23 94.32 15.95 -31.52
C ALA A 23 93.76 15.22 -30.30
N ALA A 24 94.20 15.56 -29.08
CA ALA A 24 93.69 14.98 -27.84
C ALA A 24 92.24 15.40 -27.53
N ALA A 25 91.90 16.68 -27.75
CA ALA A 25 90.53 17.17 -27.62
C ALA A 25 89.61 16.61 -28.71
N GLY A 26 90.10 16.44 -29.94
CA GLY A 26 89.38 15.81 -31.04
C GLY A 26 89.13 14.32 -30.81
N PHE A 27 90.10 13.60 -30.20
CA PHE A 27 89.93 12.19 -29.81
C PHE A 27 88.93 12.05 -28.65
N MET A 28 89.03 12.91 -27.63
CA MET A 28 88.06 12.94 -26.53
C MET A 28 86.66 13.34 -27.00
N GLN A 29 86.52 14.34 -27.90
CA GLN A 29 85.21 14.72 -28.44
C GLN A 29 84.58 13.62 -29.30
N ARG A 30 85.36 12.89 -30.11
CA ARG A 30 84.85 11.75 -30.89
C ARG A 30 84.41 10.60 -29.97
N PHE A 31 85.19 10.29 -28.94
CA PHE A 31 84.86 9.21 -27.99
C PHE A 31 83.72 9.56 -27.02
N LEU A 32 83.62 10.82 -26.56
CA LEU A 32 82.43 11.30 -25.82
C LEU A 32 81.17 11.21 -26.70
N LYS A 33 81.29 11.43 -28.02
CA LYS A 33 80.17 11.26 -28.95
C LYS A 33 79.78 9.80 -29.12
N ASP A 34 80.77 8.90 -29.26
CA ASP A 34 80.54 7.47 -29.51
C ASP A 34 80.20 6.67 -28.23
N SER A 35 80.53 7.18 -27.03
CA SER A 35 80.31 6.45 -25.76
C SER A 35 79.16 6.99 -24.90
N ILE A 36 78.65 8.21 -25.14
CA ILE A 36 77.60 8.85 -24.31
C ILE A 36 76.29 9.11 -25.08
N PHE A 37 76.28 9.10 -26.42
CA PHE A 37 75.10 9.48 -27.23
C PHE A 37 74.53 8.38 -28.14
N ASP A 38 74.59 7.11 -27.72
CA ASP A 38 74.12 6.01 -28.58
C ASP A 38 72.60 5.98 -28.81
N GLN A 39 71.77 6.62 -27.97
CA GLN A 39 70.32 6.68 -28.25
C GLN A 39 69.96 7.52 -29.49
N ILE A 40 70.84 8.44 -29.94
CA ILE A 40 70.57 9.30 -31.10
C ILE A 40 71.08 8.65 -32.40
N SER A 41 72.13 7.82 -32.33
CA SER A 41 72.70 7.14 -33.50
C SER A 41 71.92 5.90 -33.94
N TYR A 42 71.21 5.23 -33.01
CA TYR A 42 70.44 4.01 -33.29
C TYR A 42 69.24 4.20 -34.23
N LYS A 43 68.77 5.43 -34.46
CA LYS A 43 67.65 5.69 -35.39
C LYS A 43 68.07 5.99 -36.83
N ASN A 44 69.36 6.21 -37.12
CA ASN A 44 69.78 6.80 -38.41
C ASN A 44 70.96 6.12 -39.15
N SER A 45 71.36 4.90 -38.81
CA SER A 45 72.40 4.18 -39.58
C SER A 45 71.95 2.82 -40.09
N ASP A 46 71.62 2.79 -41.37
CA ASP A 46 71.28 1.62 -42.18
C ASP A 46 72.57 0.84 -42.58
N ARG A 47 73.32 0.36 -41.59
CA ARG A 47 74.47 -0.53 -41.80
C ARG A 47 74.35 -1.75 -40.91
N GLY A 48 73.87 -2.84 -41.51
CA GLY A 48 73.72 -4.12 -40.86
C GLY A 48 75.05 -4.70 -40.40
N TYR A 49 75.13 -4.99 -39.10
CA TYR A 49 75.89 -6.09 -38.50
C TYR A 49 75.21 -6.45 -37.16
N ASP A 50 74.99 -7.75 -36.97
CA ASP A 50 74.37 -8.48 -35.84
C ASP A 50 72.89 -8.24 -35.51
N GLN A 51 72.04 -8.85 -36.34
CA GLN A 51 70.79 -9.48 -35.91
C GLN A 51 71.14 -10.69 -35.04
N GLY A 52 71.08 -10.56 -33.72
CA GLY A 52 71.37 -11.66 -32.80
C GLY A 52 71.15 -11.41 -31.30
N LEU A 53 70.37 -10.41 -30.88
CA LEU A 53 69.95 -10.24 -29.48
C LEU A 53 68.45 -10.01 -29.43
N ASP A 54 67.73 -11.11 -29.18
CA ASP A 54 66.29 -11.17 -29.12
C ASP A 54 65.75 -10.55 -27.82
N THR A 55 65.08 -9.41 -27.95
CA THR A 55 63.80 -8.97 -27.34
C THR A 55 63.38 -9.32 -25.90
N ASN A 56 64.22 -9.84 -25.01
CA ASN A 56 63.85 -10.12 -23.60
C ASN A 56 64.99 -9.91 -22.57
N GLU A 57 65.99 -9.10 -22.90
CA GLU A 57 67.17 -8.92 -22.04
C GLU A 57 66.89 -8.04 -20.81
N ASP A 58 67.33 -8.52 -19.63
CA ASP A 58 67.37 -7.76 -18.38
C ASP A 58 68.28 -6.54 -18.54
N ARG A 59 67.76 -5.36 -18.20
CA ARG A 59 68.48 -4.09 -18.34
C ARG A 59 69.74 -4.04 -17.45
N ALA A 60 69.76 -4.74 -16.31
CA ALA A 60 70.97 -4.86 -15.50
C ALA A 60 72.10 -5.60 -16.26
N GLN A 61 71.75 -6.60 -17.08
CA GLN A 61 72.70 -7.29 -17.94
C GLN A 61 73.17 -6.38 -19.08
N SER A 62 72.25 -5.62 -19.70
CA SER A 62 72.62 -4.64 -20.74
C SER A 62 73.55 -3.54 -20.19
N GLU A 63 73.29 -3.02 -18.99
CA GLU A 63 74.17 -2.05 -18.33
C GLU A 63 75.52 -2.68 -17.93
N THR A 64 75.53 -3.94 -17.51
CA THR A 64 76.78 -4.69 -17.30
C THR A 64 77.60 -4.75 -18.60
N VAL A 65 76.96 -5.00 -19.75
CA VAL A 65 77.62 -4.97 -21.06
C VAL A 65 78.08 -3.55 -21.45
N ARG A 66 77.35 -2.49 -21.08
CA ARG A 66 77.78 -1.10 -21.30
C ARG A 66 78.95 -0.68 -20.42
N ALA A 67 78.97 -1.10 -19.15
CA ALA A 67 80.12 -0.94 -18.25
C ALA A 67 81.38 -1.65 -18.82
N ASN A 68 81.18 -2.75 -19.57
CA ASN A 68 82.26 -3.42 -20.30
C ASN A 68 82.72 -2.68 -21.57
N ARG A 69 81.90 -1.77 -22.14
CA ARG A 69 82.24 -0.95 -23.31
C ARG A 69 83.04 0.31 -22.95
N THR A 70 83.05 0.72 -21.68
CA THR A 70 83.89 1.84 -21.17
C THR A 70 85.35 1.40 -20.90
N LYS A 71 85.94 0.67 -21.85
CA LYS A 71 87.33 0.14 -21.83
C LYS A 71 88.43 1.19 -21.64
N PHE A 72 88.11 2.49 -21.75
CA PHE A 72 89.07 3.57 -21.53
C PHE A 72 89.60 3.60 -20.07
N PHE A 73 88.77 3.21 -19.10
CA PHE A 73 89.17 3.21 -17.68
C PHE A 73 90.02 1.99 -17.27
N ASP A 74 90.01 0.90 -18.05
CA ASP A 74 90.92 -0.25 -17.83
C ASP A 74 92.39 0.13 -17.98
N LEU A 75 92.68 1.15 -18.78
CA LEU A 75 94.03 1.66 -19.03
C LEU A 75 94.56 2.54 -17.89
N VAL A 76 93.66 3.12 -17.08
CA VAL A 76 94.00 4.10 -16.02
C VAL A 76 93.83 3.51 -14.62
N ILE A 77 92.87 2.60 -14.41
CA ILE A 77 92.65 1.89 -13.14
C ILE A 77 92.41 0.40 -13.45
N PRO A 78 93.42 -0.48 -13.30
CA PRO A 78 93.26 -1.90 -13.55
C PRO A 78 92.34 -2.53 -12.49
N VAL A 79 91.17 -2.99 -12.92
CA VAL A 79 90.23 -3.77 -12.09
C VAL A 79 89.92 -5.03 -12.86
N VAL A 80 89.90 -6.20 -12.19
CA VAL A 80 89.47 -7.45 -12.83
C VAL A 80 87.95 -7.36 -13.05
N PRO A 81 87.46 -7.34 -14.30
CA PRO A 81 86.07 -6.96 -14.59
C PRO A 81 85.07 -8.11 -14.37
N PHE A 82 85.49 -9.37 -14.55
CA PHE A 82 84.62 -10.53 -14.42
C PHE A 82 85.04 -11.45 -13.28
N ILE A 83 84.04 -11.85 -12.49
CA ILE A 83 84.18 -12.90 -11.50
C ILE A 83 82.98 -13.83 -11.60
N THR A 84 83.18 -15.10 -11.25
CA THR A 84 82.07 -16.05 -11.16
C THR A 84 81.05 -15.56 -10.14
N HIS A 85 79.77 -15.92 -10.27
CA HIS A 85 78.73 -15.51 -9.30
C HIS A 85 79.12 -15.78 -7.84
N ARG A 86 79.83 -16.89 -7.57
CA ARG A 86 80.37 -17.20 -6.22
C ARG A 86 81.43 -16.20 -5.75
N SER A 87 82.31 -15.77 -6.65
CA SER A 87 83.37 -14.81 -6.32
C SER A 87 82.84 -13.38 -6.23
N ALA A 88 81.85 -13.01 -7.05
CA ALA A 88 81.14 -11.74 -6.97
C ALA A 88 80.40 -11.60 -5.62
N ARG A 89 79.76 -12.68 -5.14
CA ARG A 89 79.15 -12.75 -3.81
C ARG A 89 80.12 -12.46 -2.69
N ASN A 90 81.23 -13.20 -2.60
CA ASN A 90 82.23 -13.00 -1.54
C ASN A 90 82.82 -11.59 -1.57
N LEU A 91 83.00 -11.03 -2.76
CA LEU A 91 83.61 -9.72 -2.93
C LEU A 91 82.62 -8.57 -2.66
N ALA A 92 81.33 -8.72 -3.01
CA ALA A 92 80.28 -7.78 -2.62
C ALA A 92 80.17 -7.69 -1.10
N THR A 93 80.21 -8.83 -0.40
CA THR A 93 80.25 -8.88 1.07
C THR A 93 81.51 -8.19 1.61
N GLN A 94 82.70 -8.50 1.07
CA GLN A 94 83.94 -7.82 1.47
C GLN A 94 83.94 -6.31 1.22
N LEU A 95 83.28 -5.83 0.16
CA LEU A 95 83.17 -4.41 -0.16
C LEU A 95 82.28 -3.66 0.83
N LEU A 96 81.24 -4.30 1.35
CA LEU A 96 80.36 -3.72 2.36
C LEU A 96 80.94 -3.87 3.77
N ASP A 97 81.61 -4.99 4.09
CA ASP A 97 82.29 -5.21 5.38
C ASP A 97 83.43 -4.20 5.65
N GLN A 98 83.82 -3.39 4.66
CA GLN A 98 84.79 -2.29 4.83
C GLN A 98 84.28 -1.15 5.71
N PHE A 99 82.98 -1.08 6.00
CA PHE A 99 82.37 -0.10 6.89
C PHE A 99 81.16 -0.73 7.61
N GLU A 100 80.81 -0.18 8.77
CA GLU A 100 79.67 -0.68 9.55
C GLU A 100 78.37 -0.40 8.81
N ASN A 101 77.61 -1.45 8.47
CA ASN A 101 76.35 -1.38 7.74
C ASN A 101 75.39 -2.49 8.21
N HIS A 102 74.10 -2.28 7.97
CA HIS A 102 72.99 -3.18 8.33
C HIS A 102 72.25 -3.70 7.08
N VAL A 103 72.98 -3.91 5.98
CA VAL A 103 72.40 -4.43 4.73
C VAL A 103 72.22 -5.95 4.82
N ASP A 104 71.04 -6.45 4.48
CA ASP A 104 70.74 -7.89 4.46
C ASP A 104 71.64 -8.62 3.43
N LYS A 105 72.31 -9.67 3.89
CA LYS A 105 73.18 -10.51 3.03
C LYS A 105 72.40 -11.20 1.92
N LYS A 106 71.11 -11.50 2.12
CA LYS A 106 70.26 -12.09 1.07
C LYS A 106 70.06 -11.15 -0.12
N LEU A 107 70.02 -9.83 0.11
CA LEU A 107 69.96 -8.83 -0.98
C LEU A 107 71.24 -8.85 -1.82
N LEU A 108 72.40 -9.04 -1.19
CA LEU A 108 73.69 -9.16 -1.89
C LEU A 108 73.77 -10.43 -2.74
N ASP A 109 73.27 -11.53 -2.18
CA ASP A 109 73.18 -12.80 -2.90
C ASP A 109 72.29 -12.67 -4.13
N LEU A 110 71.16 -11.95 -4.01
CA LEU A 110 70.28 -11.65 -5.13
C LEU A 110 70.98 -10.75 -6.17
N ALA A 111 71.56 -9.63 -5.73
CA ALA A 111 72.20 -8.64 -6.60
C ALA A 111 73.36 -9.23 -7.43
N THR A 112 74.20 -10.08 -6.83
CA THR A 112 75.35 -10.70 -7.49
C THR A 112 74.98 -11.77 -8.52
N GLY A 113 73.74 -12.25 -8.51
CA GLY A 113 73.16 -13.06 -9.59
C GLY A 113 72.94 -12.28 -10.88
N TYR A 114 72.66 -10.98 -10.78
CA TYR A 114 72.32 -10.11 -11.91
C TYR A 114 73.44 -9.13 -12.29
N VAL A 115 74.29 -8.76 -11.32
CA VAL A 115 75.42 -7.84 -11.50
C VAL A 115 76.74 -8.56 -11.17
N PRO A 116 77.34 -9.27 -12.13
CA PRO A 116 78.63 -9.95 -11.93
C PRO A 116 79.86 -9.04 -12.10
N GLU A 117 79.66 -7.76 -12.44
CA GLU A 117 80.73 -6.81 -12.78
C GLU A 117 81.10 -5.91 -11.60
N MET A 118 82.41 -5.77 -11.38
CA MET A 118 82.98 -5.20 -10.16
C MET A 118 82.94 -3.67 -10.07
N ARG A 119 82.99 -2.96 -11.19
CA ARG A 119 82.89 -1.50 -11.21
C ARG A 119 81.49 -1.05 -10.84
N LEU A 120 80.46 -1.73 -11.34
CA LEU A 120 79.08 -1.42 -11.00
C LEU A 120 78.83 -1.62 -9.50
N LEU A 121 79.28 -2.74 -8.92
CA LEU A 121 79.17 -2.99 -7.48
C LEU A 121 79.93 -1.95 -6.64
N LYS A 122 81.12 -1.52 -7.06
CA LYS A 122 81.85 -0.42 -6.40
C LYS A 122 81.12 0.92 -6.52
N ASN A 123 80.48 1.18 -7.67
CA ASN A 123 79.68 2.40 -7.85
C ASN A 123 78.46 2.40 -6.91
N VAL A 124 77.70 1.30 -6.89
CA VAL A 124 76.56 1.10 -5.98
C VAL A 124 76.98 1.33 -4.53
N ARG A 125 78.11 0.76 -4.09
CA ARG A 125 78.65 0.99 -2.76
C ARG A 125 78.94 2.47 -2.49
N ASN A 126 79.59 3.15 -3.42
CA ASN A 126 79.93 4.57 -3.25
C ASN A 126 78.68 5.44 -3.16
N GLU A 127 77.69 5.20 -4.03
CA GLU A 127 76.42 5.91 -3.97
C GLU A 127 75.66 5.61 -2.66
N PHE A 128 75.67 4.35 -2.22
CA PHE A 128 75.07 3.94 -0.95
C PHE A 128 75.68 4.68 0.24
N ILE A 129 77.00 4.80 0.33
CA ILE A 129 77.64 5.57 1.41
C ILE A 129 77.16 7.03 1.39
N VAL A 130 77.16 7.67 0.21
CA VAL A 130 76.74 9.08 0.08
C VAL A 130 75.26 9.28 0.44
N PHE A 131 74.38 8.38 -0.01
CA PHE A 131 72.95 8.48 0.28
C PHE A 131 72.65 8.13 1.74
N ARG A 132 73.36 7.14 2.32
CA ARG A 132 73.21 6.77 3.72
C ARG A 132 73.56 7.93 4.64
N ASP A 133 74.67 8.62 4.37
CA ASP A 133 75.10 9.78 5.14
C ASP A 133 74.08 10.94 5.08
N ARG A 134 73.35 11.06 3.96
CA ARG A 134 72.38 12.15 3.74
C ARG A 134 70.96 11.83 4.19
N ILE A 135 70.53 10.56 4.09
CA ILE A 135 69.14 10.14 4.28
C ILE A 135 68.95 9.41 5.62
N ILE A 136 69.93 8.59 6.04
CA ILE A 136 69.79 7.71 7.21
C ILE A 136 70.53 8.27 8.43
N LEU A 137 71.73 8.85 8.25
CA LEU A 137 72.57 9.34 9.35
C LEU A 137 72.35 10.83 9.69
N SER A 138 71.37 11.50 9.08
CA SER A 138 70.88 12.79 9.54
C SER A 138 70.24 12.64 10.93
N ASP A 139 70.46 13.62 11.83
CA ASP A 139 70.44 13.52 13.30
C ASP A 139 69.25 12.82 14.00
N ASP A 140 68.16 12.43 13.31
CA ASP A 140 67.01 11.70 13.91
C ASP A 140 66.37 10.57 13.04
N ASN A 141 66.82 10.27 11.80
CA ASN A 141 66.14 9.35 10.83
C ASN A 141 64.60 9.30 10.99
N PRO A 142 63.90 10.43 10.82
CA PRO A 142 62.48 10.56 11.22
C PRO A 142 61.54 9.60 10.47
N LEU A 143 61.90 9.22 9.24
CA LEU A 143 61.13 8.31 8.38
C LEU A 143 61.41 6.82 8.67
N ARG A 144 62.33 6.51 9.59
CA ARG A 144 62.77 5.13 9.94
C ARG A 144 63.13 4.29 8.72
N LEU A 145 63.77 4.92 7.72
CA LEU A 145 64.23 4.24 6.52
C LEU A 145 65.38 3.29 6.88
N ASN A 146 65.45 2.15 6.20
CA ASN A 146 66.45 1.13 6.50
C ASN A 146 67.54 1.07 5.43
N GLU A 147 68.73 0.62 5.85
CA GLU A 147 69.91 0.55 4.99
C GLU A 147 69.78 -0.50 3.87
N THR A 148 68.99 -1.55 4.09
CA THR A 148 68.81 -2.63 3.10
C THR A 148 68.05 -2.15 1.87
N ASP A 149 66.91 -1.49 2.07
CA ASP A 149 66.09 -0.92 1.00
C ASP A 149 66.81 0.23 0.30
N LEU A 150 67.57 1.05 1.04
CA LEU A 150 68.40 2.09 0.43
C LEU A 150 69.45 1.47 -0.51
N PHE A 151 70.12 0.40 -0.08
CA PHE A 151 71.07 -0.32 -0.92
C PHE A 151 70.39 -0.90 -2.17
N ALA A 152 69.17 -1.44 -2.03
CA ALA A 152 68.36 -1.90 -3.16
C ALA A 152 68.01 -0.77 -4.15
N MET A 153 67.68 0.41 -3.64
CA MET A 153 67.45 1.59 -4.47
C MET A 153 68.72 2.08 -5.18
N MET A 154 69.90 1.94 -4.57
CA MET A 154 71.17 2.25 -5.24
C MET A 154 71.53 1.21 -6.32
N LEU A 155 71.24 -0.07 -6.09
CA LEU A 155 71.31 -1.10 -7.13
C LEU A 155 70.38 -0.75 -8.30
N TYR A 156 69.15 -0.35 -8.00
CA TYR A 156 68.18 0.09 -9.00
C TYR A 156 68.68 1.32 -9.76
N LYS A 157 69.15 2.36 -9.08
CA LYS A 157 69.72 3.57 -9.70
C LYS A 157 70.87 3.26 -10.65
N SER A 158 71.78 2.37 -10.25
CA SER A 158 72.95 2.00 -11.06
C SER A 158 72.60 1.20 -12.32
N THR A 159 71.50 0.44 -12.31
CA THR A 159 71.08 -0.45 -13.41
C THR A 159 69.93 0.14 -14.26
N HIS A 160 69.17 1.07 -13.70
CA HIS A 160 67.95 1.65 -14.28
C HIS A 160 67.94 3.19 -14.14
N LEU A 161 69.08 3.85 -14.39
CA LEU A 161 69.28 5.29 -14.15
C LEU A 161 68.17 6.20 -14.73
N THR A 162 67.76 5.97 -15.99
CA THR A 162 66.72 6.80 -16.63
C THR A 162 65.37 6.69 -15.91
N ASP A 163 65.05 5.51 -15.39
CA ASP A 163 63.80 5.28 -14.68
C ASP A 163 63.88 5.83 -13.25
N PHE A 164 65.02 5.66 -12.57
CA PHE A 164 65.27 6.26 -11.26
C PHE A 164 65.14 7.80 -11.30
N GLU A 165 65.70 8.46 -12.31
CA GLU A 165 65.56 9.91 -12.48
C GLU A 165 64.13 10.35 -12.81
N ALA A 166 63.27 9.44 -13.29
CA ALA A 166 61.86 9.71 -13.53
C ALA A 166 61.00 9.63 -12.26
N ILE A 167 61.50 9.05 -11.16
CA ILE A 167 60.79 8.97 -9.87
C ILE A 167 60.46 10.37 -9.35
N ARG A 168 61.40 11.31 -9.44
CA ARG A 168 61.16 12.72 -9.02
C ARG A 168 60.05 13.43 -9.79
N LEU A 169 59.67 12.88 -10.95
CA LEU A 169 58.60 13.40 -11.81
C LEU A 169 57.33 12.55 -11.72
N CYS A 170 57.31 11.55 -10.84
CA CYS A 170 56.26 10.54 -10.71
C CYS A 170 55.91 9.85 -12.05
N LYS A 171 56.94 9.52 -12.84
CA LYS A 171 56.81 8.95 -14.19
C LYS A 171 57.67 7.69 -14.41
N SER A 172 58.23 7.14 -13.34
CA SER A 172 59.01 5.90 -13.43
C SER A 172 58.11 4.67 -13.61
N ASN A 173 58.71 3.54 -13.97
CA ASN A 173 58.01 2.26 -13.96
C ASN A 173 57.60 1.85 -12.53
N LEU A 174 58.35 2.26 -11.50
CA LEU A 174 57.97 2.05 -10.10
C LEU A 174 56.74 2.89 -9.70
N ASP A 175 56.63 4.13 -10.18
CA ASP A 175 55.42 4.95 -9.99
C ASP A 175 54.21 4.34 -10.70
N THR A 176 54.40 3.88 -11.94
CA THR A 176 53.34 3.19 -12.70
C THR A 176 52.91 1.92 -11.98
N LEU A 177 53.85 1.16 -11.43
CA LEU A 177 53.58 -0.04 -10.66
C LEU A 177 52.84 0.26 -9.35
N TYR A 178 53.20 1.35 -8.67
CA TYR A 178 52.46 1.85 -7.51
C TYR A 178 51.03 2.26 -7.87
N ASP A 179 50.85 3.01 -8.96
CA ASP A 179 49.51 3.42 -9.42
C ASP A 179 48.64 2.19 -9.76
N VAL A 180 49.23 1.14 -10.37
CA VAL A 180 48.57 -0.15 -10.61
C VAL A 180 48.21 -0.86 -9.31
N SER A 181 49.09 -0.87 -8.31
CA SER A 181 48.80 -1.51 -7.02
C SER A 181 47.61 -0.85 -6.32
N ARG A 182 47.53 0.49 -6.35
CA ARG A 182 46.39 1.24 -5.79
C ARG A 182 45.10 1.04 -6.59
N LYS A 183 45.17 0.86 -7.90
CA LYS A 183 44.01 0.46 -8.72
C LYS A 183 43.51 -0.94 -8.38
N LEU A 184 44.43 -1.90 -8.24
CA LEU A 184 44.12 -3.27 -7.85
C LEU A 184 43.40 -3.31 -6.50
N ILE A 185 43.96 -2.62 -5.49
CA ILE A 185 43.37 -2.57 -4.15
C ILE A 185 41.94 -2.01 -4.22
N ARG A 186 41.73 -0.86 -4.87
CA ARG A 186 40.39 -0.26 -5.00
C ARG A 186 39.39 -1.19 -5.70
N HIS A 187 39.78 -1.75 -6.83
CA HIS A 187 38.91 -2.62 -7.63
C HIS A 187 38.48 -3.88 -6.86
N ASN A 188 39.44 -4.60 -6.26
CA ASN A 188 39.13 -5.82 -5.51
C ASN A 188 38.41 -5.54 -4.19
N THR A 189 38.69 -4.39 -3.56
CA THR A 189 37.93 -3.95 -2.37
C THR A 189 36.46 -3.77 -2.72
N GLN A 190 36.14 -3.14 -3.85
CA GLN A 190 34.77 -2.97 -4.30
C GLN A 190 34.08 -4.31 -4.59
N LEU A 191 34.74 -5.21 -5.34
CA LEU A 191 34.20 -6.56 -5.61
C LEU A 191 33.91 -7.35 -4.33
N LEU A 192 34.83 -7.32 -3.36
CA LEU A 192 34.66 -8.00 -2.08
C LEU A 192 33.53 -7.37 -1.23
N GLN A 193 33.36 -6.05 -1.29
CA GLN A 193 32.23 -5.37 -0.64
C GLN A 193 30.89 -5.76 -1.27
N ASP A 194 30.83 -5.89 -2.60
CA ASP A 194 29.66 -6.37 -3.32
C ASP A 194 29.30 -7.81 -2.93
N GLU A 195 30.31 -8.68 -2.89
CA GLU A 195 30.15 -10.06 -2.44
C GLU A 195 29.69 -10.14 -0.98
N ARG A 196 30.26 -9.31 -0.09
CA ARG A 196 29.85 -9.24 1.33
C ARG A 196 28.36 -8.94 1.46
N ARG A 197 27.85 -7.98 0.68
CA ARG A 197 26.44 -7.58 0.70
C ARG A 197 25.54 -8.71 0.21
N GLU A 198 25.92 -9.40 -0.87
CA GLU A 198 25.14 -10.52 -1.38
C GLU A 198 25.15 -11.72 -0.42
N ALA A 199 26.28 -11.97 0.25
CA ALA A 199 26.38 -13.00 1.29
C ALA A 199 25.46 -12.68 2.48
N LEU A 200 25.44 -11.42 2.95
CA LEU A 200 24.53 -10.98 4.02
C LEU A 200 23.05 -11.06 3.61
N ARG A 201 22.70 -10.69 2.37
CA ARG A 201 21.35 -10.87 1.82
C ARG A 201 20.96 -12.33 1.73
N SER A 202 21.86 -13.17 1.24
CA SER A 202 21.67 -14.62 1.16
C SER A 202 21.42 -15.22 2.54
N ARG A 203 22.15 -14.74 3.56
CA ARG A 203 21.95 -15.16 4.96
C ARG A 203 20.52 -14.92 5.47
N LEU A 204 19.89 -13.81 5.06
CA LEU A 204 18.51 -13.47 5.42
C LEU A 204 17.46 -14.29 4.64
N ARG A 205 17.83 -14.82 3.47
CA ARG A 205 16.95 -15.62 2.59
C ARG A 205 17.09 -17.13 2.82
N ILE A 206 17.95 -17.56 3.74
CA ILE A 206 18.07 -18.99 4.06
C ILE A 206 16.72 -19.44 4.63
N ASP A 207 15.99 -20.19 3.81
CA ASP A 207 14.84 -20.99 4.19
C ASP A 207 15.21 -22.46 3.98
N GLY A 208 16.20 -22.92 4.74
CA GLY A 208 16.60 -24.33 4.74
C GLY A 208 15.49 -25.23 5.26
N ALA A 209 14.55 -24.68 6.03
CA ALA A 209 13.30 -25.34 6.38
C ALA A 209 12.53 -25.76 5.12
N ALA A 210 12.28 -24.90 4.14
CA ALA A 210 11.57 -25.28 2.91
C ALA A 210 12.31 -26.36 2.08
N ILE A 211 13.62 -26.20 1.87
CA ILE A 211 14.42 -27.15 1.07
C ILE A 211 14.50 -28.51 1.78
N ARG A 212 14.75 -28.52 3.09
CA ARG A 212 14.87 -29.74 3.89
C ARG A 212 13.52 -30.44 4.04
N SER A 213 12.44 -29.68 4.26
CA SER A 213 11.07 -30.18 4.33
C SER A 213 10.65 -30.93 3.07
N GLN A 214 10.99 -30.40 1.89
CA GLN A 214 10.69 -31.08 0.63
C GLN A 214 11.45 -32.42 0.49
N GLN A 215 12.73 -32.45 0.87
CA GLN A 215 13.54 -33.66 0.83
C GLN A 215 13.06 -34.72 1.84
N LEU A 216 12.81 -34.31 3.09
CA LEU A 216 12.32 -35.19 4.15
C LEU A 216 10.92 -35.71 3.83
N GLY A 217 10.02 -34.87 3.32
CA GLY A 217 8.68 -35.26 2.88
C GLY A 217 8.68 -36.33 1.78
N LYS A 218 9.51 -36.15 0.75
CA LYS A 218 9.69 -37.16 -0.32
C LYS A 218 10.23 -38.49 0.21
N ARG A 219 11.21 -38.44 1.11
CA ARG A 219 11.81 -39.64 1.72
C ARG A 219 10.81 -40.36 2.62
N LEU A 220 10.08 -39.62 3.44
CA LEU A 220 9.03 -40.12 4.31
C LEU A 220 7.93 -40.80 3.51
N HIS A 221 7.38 -40.13 2.49
CA HIS A 221 6.34 -40.70 1.65
C HIS A 221 6.80 -42.02 0.98
N LYS A 222 8.04 -42.04 0.46
CA LYS A 222 8.63 -43.24 -0.15
C LYS A 222 8.85 -44.36 0.86
N HIS A 223 9.28 -44.04 2.09
CA HIS A 223 9.41 -45.02 3.16
C HIS A 223 8.04 -45.63 3.51
N VAL A 224 7.03 -44.80 3.72
CA VAL A 224 5.66 -45.26 4.04
C VAL A 224 5.10 -46.15 2.93
N GLN A 225 5.25 -45.76 1.65
CA GLN A 225 4.83 -46.59 0.52
C GLN A 225 5.50 -47.98 0.52
N ARG A 226 6.82 -48.04 0.70
CA ARG A 226 7.56 -49.31 0.76
C ARG A 226 7.10 -50.18 1.93
N THR A 227 6.85 -49.57 3.08
CA THR A 227 6.38 -50.28 4.28
C THR A 227 4.97 -50.84 4.07
N ILE A 228 4.09 -50.08 3.39
CA ILE A 228 2.76 -50.57 3.00
C ILE A 228 2.89 -51.74 2.03
N GLU A 229 3.67 -51.62 0.95
CA GLU A 229 3.90 -52.69 -0.02
C GLU A 229 4.43 -53.98 0.62
N ALA A 230 5.33 -53.85 1.60
CA ALA A 230 5.94 -55.00 2.28
C ALA A 230 5.03 -55.66 3.33
N CYS A 231 4.22 -54.89 4.04
CA CYS A 231 3.42 -55.40 5.16
C CYS A 231 1.96 -55.70 4.78
N ILE A 232 1.44 -55.07 3.72
CA ILE A 232 0.00 -54.95 3.47
C ILE A 232 -0.27 -55.04 1.97
N ASN A 233 -0.76 -56.19 1.51
CA ASN A 233 -1.05 -56.46 0.10
C ASN A 233 -2.36 -55.77 -0.35
N ILE A 234 -2.46 -54.44 -0.20
CA ILE A 234 -3.66 -53.63 -0.43
C ILE A 234 -3.36 -52.48 -1.40
N ASN A 235 -4.34 -52.14 -2.26
CA ASN A 235 -4.28 -50.97 -3.14
C ASN A 235 -4.19 -49.65 -2.36
N ASN A 236 -3.39 -48.71 -2.90
CA ASN A 236 -2.84 -47.51 -2.27
C ASN A 236 -3.88 -46.39 -1.92
N ASN A 237 -4.92 -46.70 -1.15
CA ASN A 237 -6.06 -45.80 -0.84
C ASN A 237 -6.10 -45.26 0.61
N GLY A 238 -5.02 -45.35 1.38
CA GLY A 238 -5.00 -44.79 2.74
C GLY A 238 -4.54 -43.32 2.78
N GLN A 239 -4.83 -42.67 3.90
CA GLN A 239 -4.61 -41.23 4.09
C GLN A 239 -3.67 -40.99 5.28
N TYR A 240 -2.85 -39.94 5.17
CA TYR A 240 -2.02 -39.47 6.28
C TYR A 240 -2.87 -38.67 7.25
N VAL A 241 -2.64 -38.82 8.54
CA VAL A 241 -3.30 -38.06 9.60
C VAL A 241 -2.27 -37.56 10.59
N PHE A 242 -2.26 -36.25 10.84
CA PHE A 242 -1.42 -35.61 11.84
C PHE A 242 -2.25 -34.63 12.67
N SER A 243 -2.16 -34.70 13.99
CA SER A 243 -2.92 -33.82 14.92
C SER A 243 -4.44 -33.77 14.67
N GLY A 244 -5.01 -34.83 14.09
CA GLY A 244 -6.45 -34.92 13.77
C GLY A 244 -6.83 -34.45 12.35
N GLU A 245 -5.90 -33.86 11.61
CA GLU A 245 -6.10 -33.37 10.24
C GLU A 245 -5.65 -34.41 9.20
N LEU A 246 -6.36 -34.48 8.09
CA LEU A 246 -6.00 -35.31 6.94
C LEU A 246 -4.95 -34.61 6.09
N LEU A 247 -3.84 -35.29 5.80
CA LEU A 247 -2.74 -34.77 5.00
C LEU A 247 -2.63 -35.50 3.66
N THR A 248 -2.29 -34.73 2.63
CA THR A 248 -1.93 -35.18 1.30
C THR A 248 -0.41 -35.45 1.20
N PRO A 249 0.05 -36.25 0.22
CA PRO A 249 1.47 -36.45 -0.04
C PRO A 249 2.27 -35.17 -0.32
N ASP A 250 1.62 -34.14 -0.87
CA ASP A 250 2.26 -32.85 -1.16
C ASP A 250 2.39 -32.00 0.12
N GLU A 251 1.41 -32.06 1.02
CA GLU A 251 1.48 -31.39 2.32
C GLU A 251 2.60 -31.96 3.22
N LEU A 252 2.94 -33.25 3.08
CA LEU A 252 4.11 -33.84 3.74
C LEU A 252 5.44 -33.23 3.29
N GLN A 253 5.47 -32.52 2.15
CA GLN A 253 6.65 -31.83 1.64
C GLN A 253 6.69 -30.35 2.03
N SER A 254 5.64 -29.84 2.68
CA SER A 254 5.53 -28.43 3.06
C SER A 254 6.37 -28.09 4.30
N ALA A 255 6.90 -26.86 4.35
CA ALA A 255 7.62 -26.35 5.52
C ALA A 255 6.71 -26.29 6.76
N GLU A 256 5.43 -25.98 6.57
CA GLU A 256 4.45 -25.87 7.66
C GLU A 256 4.23 -27.19 8.40
N PHE A 257 4.10 -28.31 7.66
CA PHE A 257 3.99 -29.64 8.27
C PHE A 257 5.22 -29.96 9.12
N TRP A 258 6.41 -29.77 8.57
CA TRP A 258 7.67 -30.11 9.25
C TRP A 258 7.96 -29.18 10.43
N GLN A 259 7.63 -27.88 10.35
CA GLN A 259 7.69 -26.98 11.50
C GLN A 259 6.77 -27.49 12.63
N LYS A 260 5.51 -27.80 12.33
CA LYS A 260 4.57 -28.35 13.33
C LYS A 260 5.01 -29.72 13.88
N PHE A 261 5.59 -30.58 13.04
CA PHE A 261 6.05 -31.92 13.43
C PHE A 261 7.34 -31.88 14.27
N THR A 262 8.23 -30.93 14.01
CA THR A 262 9.51 -30.80 14.72
C THR A 262 9.41 -29.97 16.00
N SER A 263 8.58 -28.93 16.05
CA SER A 263 8.41 -28.06 17.22
C SER A 263 7.49 -28.62 18.31
N ASN A 264 6.78 -29.73 18.07
CA ASN A 264 5.85 -30.28 19.05
C ASN A 264 6.60 -31.12 20.10
N ASP A 265 6.70 -30.60 21.32
CA ASP A 265 7.33 -31.28 22.47
C ASP A 265 6.56 -32.53 22.93
N GLY A 266 5.31 -32.71 22.49
CA GLY A 266 4.39 -33.78 22.92
C GLY A 266 4.58 -35.16 22.27
N ASN A 267 5.78 -35.49 21.78
CA ASN A 267 6.08 -36.75 21.07
C ASN A 267 5.13 -37.05 19.89
N PRO A 268 5.11 -36.19 18.86
CA PRO A 268 4.13 -36.23 17.78
C PRO A 268 4.16 -37.54 16.99
N THR A 269 2.98 -38.01 16.59
CA THR A 269 2.79 -39.20 15.76
C THR A 269 2.14 -38.85 14.43
N LEU A 270 2.74 -39.32 13.33
CA LEU A 270 2.11 -39.33 12.01
C LEU A 270 1.46 -40.70 11.79
N ASP A 271 0.15 -40.70 11.60
CA ASP A 271 -0.62 -41.92 11.36
C ASP A 271 -0.92 -42.08 9.87
N TRP A 272 -0.93 -43.33 9.39
CA TRP A 272 -1.52 -43.68 8.11
C TRP A 272 -2.74 -44.56 8.36
N LYS A 273 -3.91 -44.10 7.89
CA LYS A 273 -5.21 -44.73 8.15
C LYS A 273 -5.83 -45.28 6.88
N LEU A 274 -6.47 -46.45 7.01
CA LEU A 274 -7.26 -47.08 5.94
C LEU A 274 -8.67 -47.35 6.48
N GLY A 275 -9.69 -46.74 5.85
CA GLY A 275 -11.08 -46.91 6.26
C GLY A 275 -11.36 -46.50 7.72
N GLY A 276 -10.70 -45.44 8.20
CA GLY A 276 -10.84 -44.92 9.57
C GLY A 276 -10.02 -45.65 10.64
N ARG A 277 -9.40 -46.80 10.33
CA ARG A 277 -8.51 -47.53 11.24
C ARG A 277 -7.06 -47.10 11.04
N THR A 278 -6.34 -46.80 12.13
CA THR A 278 -4.88 -46.60 12.11
C THR A 278 -4.17 -47.90 11.79
N VAL A 279 -3.35 -47.89 10.75
CA VAL A 279 -2.64 -49.06 10.24
C VAL A 279 -1.13 -48.94 10.47
N LEU A 280 -0.56 -47.75 10.26
CA LEU A 280 0.82 -47.42 10.59
C LEU A 280 0.83 -46.16 11.46
N SER A 281 1.74 -46.09 12.42
CA SER A 281 1.94 -44.91 13.27
C SER A 281 3.44 -44.68 13.46
N PHE A 282 3.89 -43.47 13.16
CA PHE A 282 5.29 -43.09 13.16
C PHE A 282 5.53 -41.98 14.18
N THR A 283 6.30 -42.27 15.24
CA THR A 283 6.73 -41.25 16.21
C THR A 283 7.86 -40.40 15.62
N LYS A 284 8.06 -39.19 16.16
CA LYS A 284 9.23 -38.35 15.83
C LYS A 284 10.55 -39.11 15.96
N ALA A 285 10.74 -39.87 17.03
CA ALA A 285 11.95 -40.66 17.26
C ALA A 285 12.18 -41.75 16.20
N HIS A 286 11.11 -42.46 15.76
CA HIS A 286 11.22 -43.47 14.71
C HIS A 286 11.54 -42.83 13.35
N LEU A 287 10.89 -41.71 13.02
CA LEU A 287 11.18 -41.00 11.78
C LEU A 287 12.57 -40.37 11.77
N ALA A 288 13.06 -39.86 12.91
CA ALA A 288 14.41 -39.33 13.01
C ALA A 288 15.47 -40.41 12.71
N ALA A 289 15.29 -41.61 13.27
CA ALA A 289 16.17 -42.75 13.00
C ALA A 289 16.11 -43.19 11.52
N GLU A 290 14.91 -43.35 10.96
CA GLU A 290 14.71 -43.85 9.59
C GLU A 290 15.11 -42.84 8.51
N LEU A 291 14.83 -41.55 8.73
CA LEU A 291 15.23 -40.47 7.85
C LEU A 291 16.68 -40.05 8.08
N SER A 292 17.36 -40.61 9.08
CA SER A 292 18.75 -40.27 9.44
C SER A 292 18.94 -38.76 9.58
N ASP A 293 18.00 -38.11 10.26
CA ASP A 293 17.96 -36.67 10.49
C ASP A 293 17.50 -36.44 11.93
N SER A 294 18.10 -35.47 12.63
CA SER A 294 17.72 -35.13 14.01
C SER A 294 16.29 -34.59 14.12
N LEU A 295 15.67 -34.21 12.99
CA LEU A 295 14.36 -33.57 12.92
C LEU A 295 14.29 -32.36 13.85
N ASP A 296 15.36 -31.58 13.80
CA ASP A 296 15.55 -30.33 14.51
C ASP A 296 15.57 -29.18 13.50
N ALA A 297 14.46 -28.45 13.42
CA ALA A 297 14.27 -27.40 12.43
C ALA A 297 15.27 -26.24 12.57
N GLU A 298 15.80 -25.99 13.78
CA GLU A 298 16.81 -24.96 13.99
C GLU A 298 18.15 -25.35 13.33
N SER A 299 18.48 -26.65 13.34
CA SER A 299 19.71 -27.18 12.75
C SER A 299 19.71 -27.24 11.21
N TRP A 300 18.54 -27.13 10.57
CA TRP A 300 18.40 -27.29 9.12
C TRP A 300 19.02 -26.15 8.31
N ASP A 301 19.20 -24.99 8.93
CA ASP A 301 19.87 -23.82 8.34
C ASP A 301 21.36 -23.72 8.71
N ASP A 302 21.81 -24.42 9.75
CA ASP A 302 23.12 -24.18 10.38
C ASP A 302 24.30 -24.41 9.45
N ALA A 303 24.24 -25.41 8.57
CA ALA A 303 25.32 -25.68 7.63
C ALA A 303 25.43 -24.58 6.56
N ALA A 304 24.30 -24.06 6.07
CA ALA A 304 24.26 -22.97 5.10
C ALA A 304 24.67 -21.64 5.75
N ARG A 305 24.20 -21.36 6.97
CA ARG A 305 24.60 -20.19 7.76
C ARG A 305 26.09 -20.22 8.09
N ARG A 306 26.64 -21.38 8.48
CA ARG A 306 28.09 -21.54 8.72
C ARG A 306 28.90 -21.27 7.46
N ALA A 307 28.54 -21.86 6.32
CA ALA A 307 29.26 -21.61 5.06
C ALA A 307 29.24 -20.11 4.66
N ILE A 308 28.12 -19.42 4.85
CA ILE A 308 28.04 -17.97 4.61
C ILE A 308 28.89 -17.18 5.61
N ASN A 309 28.87 -17.54 6.90
CA ASN A 309 29.68 -16.86 7.91
C ASN A 309 31.18 -17.09 7.67
N ASP A 310 31.60 -18.31 7.33
CA ASP A 310 32.99 -18.63 6.97
C ASP A 310 33.44 -17.77 5.78
N ARG A 311 32.58 -17.64 4.75
CA ARG A 311 32.88 -16.77 3.60
C ARG A 311 32.95 -15.29 3.97
N LEU A 312 32.11 -14.82 4.89
CA LEU A 312 32.18 -13.44 5.41
C LEU A 312 33.46 -13.19 6.19
N GLU A 313 33.95 -14.18 6.95
CA GLU A 313 35.25 -14.11 7.64
C GLU A 313 36.41 -14.03 6.64
N ASP A 314 36.38 -14.85 5.57
CA ASP A 314 37.37 -14.80 4.49
C ASP A 314 37.38 -13.43 3.80
N ILE A 315 36.20 -12.91 3.42
CA ILE A 315 36.07 -11.58 2.78
C ILE A 315 36.64 -10.48 3.69
N ASN A 316 36.35 -10.52 5.00
CA ASN A 316 36.87 -9.54 5.94
C ASN A 316 38.40 -9.64 6.08
N ALA A 317 38.96 -10.85 6.07
CA ALA A 317 40.40 -11.06 6.09
C ALA A 317 41.08 -10.51 4.83
N ASP A 318 40.47 -10.73 3.65
CA ASP A 318 40.96 -10.24 2.37
C ASP A 318 40.89 -8.71 2.26
N LEU A 319 39.81 -8.08 2.72
CA LEU A 319 39.70 -6.62 2.81
C LEU A 319 40.79 -6.02 3.71
N LYS A 320 41.05 -6.65 4.86
CA LYS A 320 42.11 -6.23 5.79
C LYS A 320 43.49 -6.39 5.16
N PHE A 321 43.71 -7.48 4.43
CA PHE A 321 44.95 -7.73 3.69
C PHE A 321 45.18 -6.64 2.64
N LEU A 322 44.22 -6.41 1.74
CA LEU A 322 44.35 -5.45 0.63
C LEU A 322 44.67 -4.03 1.11
N ARG A 323 44.05 -3.60 2.22
CA ARG A 323 44.28 -2.25 2.77
C ARG A 323 45.69 -2.08 3.34
N GLY A 324 46.28 -3.15 3.88
CA GLY A 324 47.62 -3.16 4.48
C GLY A 324 48.76 -3.62 3.56
N ALA A 325 48.44 -4.20 2.39
CA ALA A 325 49.40 -4.85 1.51
C ALA A 325 50.43 -3.89 0.91
N ASP A 326 51.69 -4.32 0.88
CA ASP A 326 52.77 -3.71 0.10
C ASP A 326 52.91 -4.39 -1.27
N LEU A 327 53.80 -3.88 -2.13
CA LEU A 327 54.02 -4.37 -3.49
C LEU A 327 54.38 -5.87 -3.51
N LYS A 328 55.20 -6.33 -2.56
CA LYS A 328 55.57 -7.74 -2.42
C LYS A 328 54.34 -8.62 -2.12
N ASP A 329 53.51 -8.19 -1.17
CA ASP A 329 52.37 -8.99 -0.71
C ASP A 329 51.37 -9.20 -1.85
N LEU A 330 51.16 -8.17 -2.68
CA LEU A 330 50.33 -8.25 -3.87
C LEU A 330 50.92 -9.16 -4.97
N ILE A 331 52.24 -9.30 -5.05
CA ILE A 331 52.87 -10.28 -5.97
C ILE A 331 52.58 -11.72 -5.51
N GLU A 332 52.52 -11.96 -4.21
CA GLU A 332 52.26 -13.29 -3.63
C GLU A 332 50.78 -13.73 -3.78
N ARG A 333 49.85 -12.77 -3.85
CA ARG A 333 48.40 -13.01 -4.04
C ARG A 333 47.97 -12.89 -5.50
N SER A 334 48.09 -14.00 -6.25
CA SER A 334 47.72 -14.04 -7.68
C SER A 334 46.22 -14.10 -7.96
N ASP A 335 45.40 -14.28 -6.93
CA ASP A 335 43.94 -14.35 -6.98
C ASP A 335 43.29 -12.98 -7.14
N PHE A 336 43.96 -11.88 -6.74
CA PHE A 336 43.51 -10.53 -7.01
C PHE A 336 43.97 -10.04 -8.38
N LEU A 337 43.02 -9.54 -9.16
CA LEU A 337 43.24 -9.13 -10.55
C LEU A 337 43.07 -7.62 -10.72
N VAL A 338 43.73 -7.06 -11.72
CA VAL A 338 43.59 -5.66 -12.12
C VAL A 338 43.57 -5.55 -13.63
N GLU A 339 42.69 -4.69 -14.13
CA GLU A 339 42.66 -4.36 -15.55
C GLU A 339 43.89 -3.54 -15.93
N HIS A 340 44.69 -4.07 -16.86
CA HIS A 340 45.85 -3.41 -17.42
C HIS A 340 45.98 -3.80 -18.90
N ASP A 341 46.11 -2.82 -19.80
CA ASP A 341 46.07 -3.05 -21.26
C ASP A 341 44.80 -3.80 -21.73
N GLU A 342 43.63 -3.41 -21.23
CA GLU A 342 42.31 -3.96 -21.60
C GLU A 342 42.10 -5.44 -21.25
N MET A 343 42.97 -6.03 -20.42
CA MET A 343 42.81 -7.40 -19.91
C MET A 343 43.07 -7.46 -18.40
N GLU A 344 42.47 -8.46 -17.74
CA GLU A 344 42.72 -8.75 -16.34
C GLU A 344 44.04 -9.50 -16.15
N HIS A 345 44.89 -8.96 -15.28
CA HIS A 345 46.19 -9.53 -14.96
C HIS A 345 46.40 -9.57 -13.45
N SER A 346 47.16 -10.57 -12.98
CA SER A 346 47.67 -10.55 -11.61
C SER A 346 48.74 -9.48 -11.46
N PHE A 347 48.93 -8.96 -10.25
CA PHE A 347 49.93 -7.93 -9.99
C PHE A 347 51.35 -8.39 -10.37
N ALA A 348 51.66 -9.68 -10.15
CA ALA A 348 52.93 -10.30 -10.54
C ALA A 348 53.15 -10.24 -12.07
N ALA A 349 52.11 -10.49 -12.87
CA ALA A 349 52.21 -10.45 -14.33
C ALA A 349 52.47 -9.03 -14.85
N VAL A 350 51.75 -8.03 -14.30
CA VAL A 350 51.96 -6.62 -14.65
C VAL A 350 53.36 -6.14 -14.22
N SER A 351 53.79 -6.51 -13.00
CA SER A 351 55.12 -6.22 -12.48
C SER A 351 56.22 -6.76 -13.40
N ASN A 352 56.10 -8.02 -13.84
CA ASN A 352 57.06 -8.64 -14.73
C ASN A 352 57.05 -8.00 -16.13
N LYS A 353 55.89 -7.58 -16.63
CA LYS A 353 55.77 -6.87 -17.91
C LYS A 353 56.43 -5.48 -17.87
N LEU A 354 56.21 -4.72 -16.79
CA LEU A 354 56.74 -3.36 -16.63
C LEU A 354 58.25 -3.35 -16.35
N LEU A 355 58.70 -4.18 -15.42
CA LEU A 355 60.10 -4.19 -14.97
C LEU A 355 61.00 -5.15 -15.75
N LYS A 356 60.41 -6.04 -16.57
CA LYS A 356 61.05 -7.18 -17.24
C LYS A 356 61.57 -8.22 -16.23
N SER A 357 61.77 -9.46 -16.69
CA SER A 357 62.26 -10.57 -15.85
C SER A 357 63.75 -10.41 -15.51
N GLY A 358 64.07 -9.47 -14.64
CA GLY A 358 65.43 -9.06 -14.28
C GLY A 358 65.56 -8.55 -12.84
N LEU A 359 66.70 -7.93 -12.53
CA LEU A 359 66.99 -7.48 -11.16
C LEU A 359 65.89 -6.60 -10.56
N ALA A 360 65.34 -5.66 -11.33
CA ALA A 360 64.29 -4.75 -10.86
C ALA A 360 63.03 -5.50 -10.37
N TYR A 361 62.55 -6.48 -11.13
CA TYR A 361 61.41 -7.30 -10.76
C TYR A 361 61.70 -8.13 -9.51
N GLU A 362 62.88 -8.75 -9.42
CA GLU A 362 63.24 -9.56 -8.24
C GLU A 362 63.43 -8.71 -6.98
N LEU A 363 63.90 -7.46 -7.09
CA LEU A 363 63.98 -6.54 -5.95
C LEU A 363 62.59 -6.20 -5.39
N VAL A 364 61.59 -6.00 -6.25
CA VAL A 364 60.20 -5.79 -5.81
C VAL A 364 59.60 -7.09 -5.25
N ARG A 365 59.77 -8.21 -5.95
CA ARG A 365 59.27 -9.53 -5.54
C ARG A 365 59.86 -10.00 -4.20
N ALA A 366 61.11 -9.67 -3.91
CA ALA A 366 61.74 -9.97 -2.63
C ALA A 366 61.35 -8.97 -1.51
N GLY A 367 60.71 -7.84 -1.86
CA GLY A 367 60.28 -6.79 -0.94
C GLY A 367 61.34 -5.75 -0.58
N TYR A 368 62.47 -5.73 -1.31
CA TYR A 368 63.55 -4.75 -1.09
C TYR A 368 63.26 -3.40 -1.76
N ILE A 369 62.42 -3.38 -2.80
CA ILE A 369 61.78 -2.16 -3.32
C ILE A 369 60.29 -2.27 -2.99
N ASN A 370 59.84 -1.39 -2.10
CA ASN A 370 58.49 -1.36 -1.56
C ASN A 370 57.82 0.01 -1.83
N ARG A 371 56.63 0.24 -1.29
CA ARG A 371 55.90 1.51 -1.45
C ARG A 371 56.68 2.77 -1.05
N ASN A 372 57.74 2.66 -0.26
CA ASN A 372 58.57 3.78 0.19
C ASN A 372 59.69 4.16 -0.80
N PHE A 373 59.75 3.56 -2.00
CA PHE A 373 60.86 3.76 -2.94
C PHE A 373 61.17 5.24 -3.22
N THR A 374 60.15 6.10 -3.29
CA THR A 374 60.27 7.56 -3.48
C THR A 374 61.05 8.22 -2.36
N LEU A 375 60.89 7.75 -1.12
CA LEU A 375 61.54 8.30 0.08
C LEU A 375 63.07 8.14 0.06
N TYR A 376 63.58 7.18 -0.71
CA TYR A 376 65.02 6.93 -0.87
C TYR A 376 65.68 7.77 -1.98
N THR A 377 64.91 8.60 -2.71
CA THR A 377 65.43 9.36 -3.86
C THR A 377 65.90 10.77 -3.51
N SER A 378 65.47 11.33 -2.38
CA SER A 378 65.81 12.70 -1.97
C SER A 378 65.87 12.85 -0.45
N THR A 379 66.49 13.93 0.02
CA THR A 379 66.56 14.25 1.45
C THR A 379 65.29 14.99 1.87
N PHE A 380 64.45 14.33 2.66
CA PHE A 380 63.26 14.93 3.26
C PHE A 380 63.64 15.53 4.61
N HIS A 381 63.53 16.86 4.75
CA HIS A 381 63.92 17.59 5.97
C HIS A 381 62.77 17.75 6.99
N GLY A 382 61.86 16.78 7.04
CA GLY A 382 60.71 16.80 7.95
C GLY A 382 60.97 15.96 9.19
N ASP A 383 61.47 16.55 10.28
CA ASP A 383 61.71 15.88 11.57
C ASP A 383 60.41 15.43 12.29
N ARG A 384 59.26 15.46 11.61
CA ARG A 384 57.94 15.37 12.24
C ARG A 384 56.94 14.44 11.57
N VAL A 385 57.19 13.93 10.36
CA VAL A 385 56.17 13.20 9.58
C VAL A 385 56.62 11.76 9.37
N SER A 386 55.73 10.80 9.64
CA SER A 386 56.01 9.38 9.38
C SER A 386 56.19 9.07 7.88
N SER A 387 56.76 7.89 7.57
CA SER A 387 56.91 7.43 6.19
C SER A 387 55.56 7.18 5.50
N ALA A 388 54.57 6.66 6.22
CA ALA A 388 53.22 6.45 5.70
C ALA A 388 52.53 7.78 5.36
N ALA A 389 52.58 8.75 6.28
CA ALA A 389 52.06 10.10 6.05
C ALA A 389 52.76 10.80 4.89
N THR A 390 54.09 10.72 4.81
CA THR A 390 54.88 11.31 3.71
C THR A 390 54.52 10.69 2.36
N ASN A 391 54.40 9.35 2.28
CA ASN A 391 53.95 8.70 1.05
C ASN A 391 52.54 9.12 0.65
N PHE A 392 51.63 9.24 1.61
CA PHE A 392 50.27 9.69 1.33
C PHE A 392 50.27 11.11 0.75
N ILE A 393 51.06 12.02 1.32
CA ILE A 393 51.20 13.39 0.83
C ILE A 393 51.75 13.41 -0.61
N ILE A 394 52.86 12.71 -0.88
CA ILE A 394 53.52 12.73 -2.20
C ILE A 394 52.65 12.08 -3.27
N HIS A 395 52.13 10.88 -3.01
CA HIS A 395 51.45 10.08 -4.03
C HIS A 395 49.99 10.46 -4.23
N HIS A 396 49.34 11.09 -3.24
CA HIS A 396 47.91 11.39 -3.30
C HIS A 396 47.64 12.89 -3.17
N VAL A 397 48.07 13.53 -2.08
CA VAL A 397 47.72 14.94 -1.81
C VAL A 397 48.33 15.89 -2.84
N GLU A 398 49.63 15.78 -3.13
CA GLU A 398 50.33 16.65 -4.10
C GLU A 398 49.89 16.40 -5.55
N ARG A 399 49.35 15.22 -5.84
CA ARG A 399 48.86 14.82 -7.17
C ARG A 399 47.35 15.06 -7.36
N ASP A 400 46.65 15.58 -6.34
CA ASP A 400 45.18 15.69 -6.30
C ASP A 400 44.46 14.36 -6.63
N LEU A 401 44.97 13.27 -6.07
CA LEU A 401 44.40 11.93 -6.21
C LEU A 401 43.76 11.50 -4.90
N MET A 402 42.51 11.05 -4.97
CA MET A 402 41.79 10.49 -3.84
C MET A 402 42.13 9.02 -3.66
N ASP A 403 42.42 8.62 -2.42
CA ASP A 403 42.58 7.21 -2.04
C ASP A 403 41.97 6.92 -0.66
N ALA A 404 40.71 6.48 -0.70
CA ALA A 404 39.94 6.11 0.48
C ALA A 404 40.58 4.96 1.29
N GLN A 405 41.30 4.07 0.60
CA GLN A 405 41.77 2.79 1.11
C GLN A 405 43.25 2.84 1.54
N PHE A 406 43.93 3.99 1.48
CA PHE A 406 45.30 4.08 1.94
C PHE A 406 45.34 3.94 3.47
N LYS A 407 46.12 3.00 3.99
CA LYS A 407 46.18 2.77 5.44
C LYS A 407 47.02 3.84 6.14
N LEU A 408 46.41 4.53 7.09
CA LEU A 408 47.08 5.45 8.02
C LEU A 408 46.81 5.02 9.45
N ASP A 409 47.82 5.10 10.30
CA ASP A 409 47.64 5.01 11.75
C ASP A 409 47.26 6.38 12.34
N PRO A 410 46.67 6.45 13.55
CA PRO A 410 46.23 7.71 14.15
C PRO A 410 47.31 8.81 14.18
N SER A 411 48.57 8.45 14.46
CA SER A 411 49.69 9.39 14.43
C SER A 411 50.01 9.89 13.02
N ASP A 412 49.84 9.05 12.00
CA ASP A 412 50.05 9.43 10.60
C ASP A 412 49.00 10.46 10.16
N VAL A 413 47.75 10.29 10.61
CA VAL A 413 46.69 11.27 10.36
C VAL A 413 47.03 12.61 11.00
N ASP A 414 47.47 12.60 12.27
CA ASP A 414 47.89 13.83 12.96
C ASP A 414 49.04 14.52 12.21
N ASP A 415 49.98 13.75 11.66
CA ASP A 415 51.08 14.26 10.85
C ASP A 415 50.60 14.89 9.53
N VAL A 416 49.72 14.20 8.79
CA VAL A 416 49.14 14.71 7.53
C VAL A 416 48.37 16.02 7.77
N VAL A 417 47.51 16.06 8.79
CA VAL A 417 46.68 17.23 9.10
C VAL A 417 47.54 18.41 9.57
N ARG A 418 48.60 18.14 10.33
CA ARG A 418 49.54 19.19 10.78
C ARG A 418 50.35 19.76 9.63
N GLU A 419 50.83 18.91 8.72
CA GLU A 419 51.67 19.33 7.59
C GLU A 419 50.87 20.10 6.54
N ARG A 420 49.65 19.63 6.21
CA ARG A 420 48.78 20.27 5.20
C ARG A 420 47.93 21.42 5.75
N GLY A 421 47.69 21.42 7.06
CA GLY A 421 46.79 22.35 7.73
C GLY A 421 45.32 21.92 7.65
N LYS A 422 44.52 22.35 8.63
CA LYS A 422 43.11 21.95 8.77
C LYS A 422 42.24 22.40 7.59
N ASP A 423 42.54 23.56 6.99
CA ASP A 423 41.76 24.09 5.86
C ASP A 423 41.89 23.23 4.60
N ALA A 424 42.93 22.40 4.48
CA ALA A 424 43.11 21.47 3.38
C ALA A 424 42.11 20.31 3.44
N LEU A 425 41.49 20.02 4.60
CA LEU A 425 40.55 18.89 4.77
C LEU A 425 39.30 18.94 3.88
N LYS A 426 39.03 20.09 3.24
CA LYS A 426 37.99 20.24 2.21
C LYS A 426 38.39 19.67 0.84
N GLU A 427 39.67 19.38 0.62
CA GLU A 427 40.23 18.91 -0.65
C GLU A 427 39.97 17.40 -0.81
N PRO A 428 39.44 16.94 -1.96
CA PRO A 428 39.15 15.52 -2.18
C PRO A 428 40.36 14.59 -2.09
N SER A 429 41.58 15.10 -2.23
CA SER A 429 42.81 14.33 -2.08
C SER A 429 43.07 13.87 -0.63
N LEU A 430 42.41 14.49 0.35
CA LEU A 430 42.44 14.10 1.77
C LEU A 430 41.27 13.18 2.17
N TYR A 431 40.38 12.83 1.24
CA TYR A 431 39.29 11.88 1.51
C TYR A 431 39.85 10.47 1.69
N ASN A 432 40.05 10.11 2.95
CA ASN A 432 40.58 8.83 3.38
C ASN A 432 39.81 8.33 4.62
N ILE A 433 39.56 7.02 4.68
CA ILE A 433 38.74 6.43 5.74
C ILE A 433 39.39 6.61 7.12
N ASP A 434 40.70 6.35 7.25
CA ASP A 434 41.41 6.49 8.53
C ASP A 434 41.46 7.96 8.98
N ILE A 435 41.61 8.90 8.03
CA ILE A 435 41.58 10.34 8.33
C ILE A 435 40.21 10.72 8.93
N LEU A 436 39.11 10.38 8.25
CA LEU A 436 37.78 10.77 8.73
C LEU A 436 37.41 10.06 10.03
N ASP A 437 37.73 8.77 10.20
CA ASP A 437 37.51 8.03 11.45
C ASP A 437 38.25 8.66 12.65
N HIS A 438 39.53 9.00 12.45
CA HIS A 438 40.35 9.64 13.49
C HIS A 438 39.84 11.04 13.82
N LEU A 439 39.44 11.83 12.83
CA LEU A 439 38.88 13.16 13.04
C LEU A 439 37.52 13.10 13.76
N LEU A 440 36.64 12.18 13.36
CA LEU A 440 35.35 11.98 14.03
C LEU A 440 35.53 11.58 15.49
N SER A 441 36.54 10.78 15.83
CA SER A 441 36.79 10.34 17.20
C SER A 441 37.49 11.40 18.07
N THR A 442 38.42 12.18 17.51
CA THR A 442 39.31 13.07 18.29
C THR A 442 39.03 14.57 18.13
N ASN A 443 38.52 15.02 16.98
CA ASN A 443 38.44 16.44 16.64
C ASN A 443 37.24 16.77 15.72
N ALA A 444 36.05 16.90 16.34
CA ALA A 444 34.80 17.16 15.63
C ALA A 444 34.85 18.41 14.72
N ALA A 445 35.48 19.51 15.18
CA ALA A 445 35.60 20.73 14.38
C ALA A 445 36.41 20.54 13.09
N ALA A 446 37.43 19.68 13.12
CA ALA A 446 38.19 19.34 11.91
C ALA A 446 37.42 18.36 11.01
N ALA A 447 36.68 17.41 11.59
CA ALA A 447 35.79 16.54 10.84
C ALA A 447 34.71 17.34 10.09
N GLU A 448 34.10 18.34 10.73
CA GLU A 448 33.11 19.22 10.13
C GLU A 448 33.62 19.91 8.85
N ILE A 449 34.88 20.37 8.81
CA ILE A 449 35.48 20.97 7.61
C ILE A 449 35.45 19.99 6.44
N MET A 450 35.80 18.72 6.67
CA MET A 450 35.74 17.68 5.65
C MET A 450 34.29 17.39 5.25
N ILE A 451 33.38 17.19 6.21
CA ILE A 451 31.99 16.82 5.95
C ILE A 451 31.23 17.93 5.19
N HIS A 452 31.51 19.20 5.49
CA HIS A 452 30.94 20.33 4.75
C HIS A 452 31.34 20.34 3.27
N SER A 453 32.48 19.74 2.91
CA SER A 453 32.88 19.61 1.52
C SER A 453 32.06 18.56 0.74
N PHE A 454 31.29 17.70 1.43
CA PHE A 454 30.44 16.69 0.81
C PHE A 454 29.13 17.24 0.24
N VAL A 455 28.71 18.45 0.63
CA VAL A 455 27.39 19.04 0.28
C VAL A 455 27.14 19.11 -1.23
N GLY A 456 28.19 19.24 -2.05
CA GLY A 456 28.07 19.24 -3.51
C GLY A 456 27.77 17.88 -4.14
N PHE A 457 27.96 16.77 -3.42
CA PHE A 457 27.74 15.38 -3.86
C PHE A 457 28.24 15.10 -5.29
N GLY A 458 29.47 15.52 -5.59
CA GLY A 458 30.14 15.16 -6.84
C GLY A 458 30.51 13.67 -6.89
N GLU A 459 31.07 13.24 -8.01
CA GLU A 459 31.47 11.85 -8.23
C GLU A 459 32.47 11.36 -7.16
N ARG A 460 33.50 12.17 -6.84
CA ARG A 460 34.49 11.86 -5.80
C ARG A 460 33.86 11.78 -4.40
N GLN A 461 32.97 12.73 -4.05
CA GLN A 461 32.28 12.74 -2.75
C GLN A 461 31.37 11.52 -2.60
N THR A 462 30.63 11.16 -3.65
CA THR A 462 29.71 10.02 -3.63
C THR A 462 30.48 8.71 -3.51
N SER A 463 31.57 8.56 -4.28
CA SER A 463 32.49 7.43 -4.18
C SER A 463 33.08 7.31 -2.77
N PHE A 464 33.55 8.42 -2.19
CA PHE A 464 34.13 8.39 -0.84
C PHE A 464 33.10 8.08 0.24
N MET A 465 31.90 8.66 0.17
CA MET A 465 30.80 8.33 1.09
C MET A 465 30.51 6.82 1.05
N GLN A 466 30.48 6.22 -0.15
CA GLN A 466 30.27 4.79 -0.29
C GLN A 466 31.41 3.96 0.32
N ASP A 467 32.66 4.33 0.02
CA ASP A 467 33.85 3.68 0.60
C ASP A 467 33.86 3.76 2.13
N TYR A 468 33.51 4.93 2.68
CA TYR A 468 33.50 5.18 4.11
C TYR A 468 32.37 4.43 4.82
N LEU A 469 31.16 4.39 4.25
CA LEU A 469 30.07 3.61 4.84
C LEU A 469 30.41 2.11 4.92
N ASN A 470 31.14 1.58 3.92
CA ASN A 470 31.53 0.18 3.87
C ASN A 470 32.71 -0.19 4.78
N GLY A 471 33.65 0.74 5.01
CA GLY A 471 34.94 0.45 5.64
C GLY A 471 35.32 1.31 6.86
N GLY A 472 34.54 2.32 7.21
CA GLY A 472 34.75 3.18 8.38
C GLY A 472 34.25 2.54 9.68
N HIS A 473 34.56 3.20 10.80
CA HIS A 473 34.15 2.77 12.15
C HIS A 473 33.23 3.76 12.86
N GLN A 474 33.06 4.98 12.33
CA GLN A 474 32.25 6.04 12.92
C GLN A 474 31.06 6.43 12.01
N GLN A 475 30.45 5.49 11.29
CA GLN A 475 29.40 5.76 10.29
C GLN A 475 28.21 6.55 10.86
N THR A 476 27.68 6.14 12.01
CA THR A 476 26.55 6.84 12.65
C THR A 476 26.90 8.27 13.04
N ARG A 477 28.13 8.51 13.49
CA ARG A 477 28.62 9.86 13.84
C ARG A 477 28.82 10.74 12.60
N LEU A 478 29.29 10.16 11.50
CA LEU A 478 29.30 10.85 10.20
C LEU A 478 27.89 11.27 9.80
N ILE A 479 26.92 10.35 9.84
CA ILE A 479 25.54 10.65 9.45
C ILE A 479 24.92 11.70 10.39
N ALA A 480 25.19 11.64 11.69
CA ALA A 480 24.74 12.64 12.65
C ALA A 480 25.21 14.06 12.30
N LEU A 481 26.47 14.23 11.85
CA LEU A 481 27.02 15.53 11.46
C LEU A 481 26.61 15.95 10.04
N LEU A 482 26.38 15.00 9.14
CA LEU A 482 25.98 15.27 7.76
C LEU A 482 24.49 15.65 7.65
N THR A 483 23.63 15.05 8.48
CA THR A 483 22.17 15.21 8.39
C THR A 483 21.71 16.67 8.50
N PRO A 484 22.22 17.50 9.43
CA PRO A 484 21.81 18.91 9.52
C PRO A 484 22.16 19.77 8.30
N ILE A 485 23.11 19.35 7.47
CA ILE A 485 23.67 20.18 6.39
C ILE A 485 23.40 19.61 4.99
N TYR A 486 22.87 18.40 4.89
CA TYR A 486 22.56 17.73 3.63
C TYR A 486 21.11 17.23 3.57
N SER A 487 20.25 18.01 2.91
CA SER A 487 18.80 17.76 2.86
C SER A 487 18.39 16.46 2.15
N LYS A 488 19.29 15.85 1.37
CA LYS A 488 19.05 14.60 0.61
C LYS A 488 19.63 13.36 1.30
N VAL A 489 20.04 13.45 2.56
CA VAL A 489 20.69 12.34 3.29
C VAL A 489 19.85 11.06 3.28
N LEU A 490 18.54 11.15 3.49
CA LEU A 490 17.64 9.98 3.49
C LEU A 490 17.52 9.34 2.11
N ILE A 491 17.46 10.14 1.03
CA ILE A 491 17.44 9.63 -0.35
C ILE A 491 18.74 8.89 -0.65
N TYR A 492 19.88 9.44 -0.24
CA TYR A 492 21.18 8.78 -0.41
C TYR A 492 21.20 7.44 0.35
N LEU A 493 20.91 7.44 1.65
CA LEU A 493 20.96 6.22 2.48
C LEU A 493 20.01 5.12 2.01
N ILE A 494 18.81 5.47 1.53
CA ILE A 494 17.78 4.48 1.18
C ILE A 494 17.90 4.01 -0.28
N SER A 495 18.30 4.89 -1.21
CA SER A 495 18.23 4.61 -2.65
C SER A 495 19.58 4.51 -3.37
N GLN A 496 20.67 5.03 -2.79
CA GLN A 496 21.97 5.11 -3.45
C GLN A 496 23.08 4.40 -2.67
N ALA A 497 23.02 4.45 -1.34
CA ALA A 497 24.02 3.83 -0.48
C ALA A 497 23.94 2.32 -0.60
N GLU A 498 25.07 1.75 -0.97
CA GLU A 498 25.26 0.34 -1.23
C GLU A 498 25.76 -0.35 0.05
N VAL A 499 24.89 -0.41 1.06
CA VAL A 499 25.19 -0.99 2.40
C VAL A 499 24.28 -2.18 2.71
N ASP A 500 24.62 -2.97 3.73
CA ASP A 500 23.74 -4.03 4.21
C ASP A 500 22.52 -3.47 4.98
N ILE A 501 21.46 -4.28 5.08
CA ILE A 501 20.15 -3.84 5.60
C ILE A 501 20.23 -3.43 7.07
N ALA A 502 21.03 -4.13 7.88
CA ALA A 502 21.14 -3.84 9.31
C ALA A 502 21.84 -2.49 9.52
N LEU A 503 22.95 -2.25 8.81
CA LEU A 503 23.62 -0.97 8.82
C LEU A 503 22.73 0.14 8.23
N GLN A 504 22.00 -0.11 7.13
CA GLN A 504 21.08 0.88 6.55
C GLN A 504 20.04 1.36 7.57
N LEU A 505 19.45 0.44 8.34
CA LEU A 505 18.50 0.75 9.40
C LEU A 505 19.14 1.64 10.48
N GLU A 506 20.34 1.27 10.95
CA GLU A 506 21.08 2.04 11.96
C GLU A 506 21.42 3.47 11.48
N LEU A 507 21.82 3.62 10.21
CA LEU A 507 22.14 4.92 9.63
C LEU A 507 20.89 5.78 9.41
N VAL A 508 19.78 5.19 8.98
CA VAL A 508 18.50 5.92 8.84
C VAL A 508 17.99 6.37 10.21
N ASP A 509 18.07 5.51 11.23
CA ASP A 509 17.70 5.86 12.60
C ASP A 509 18.57 7.00 13.14
N ALA A 510 19.90 6.93 12.93
CA ALA A 510 20.82 8.01 13.28
C ALA A 510 20.50 9.33 12.56
N ALA A 511 20.07 9.28 11.29
CA ALA A 511 19.65 10.46 10.54
C ALA A 511 18.37 11.10 11.13
N LEU A 512 17.35 10.29 11.46
CA LEU A 512 16.11 10.77 12.08
C LEU A 512 16.37 11.44 13.44
N LYS A 513 17.30 10.88 14.22
CA LYS A 513 17.71 11.42 15.52
C LYS A 513 18.38 12.79 15.44
N HIS A 514 18.95 13.15 14.29
CA HIS A 514 19.73 14.38 14.09
C HIS A 514 19.14 15.31 13.01
N LEU A 515 17.85 15.17 12.67
CA LEU A 515 17.18 16.13 11.77
C LEU A 515 17.31 17.57 12.31
N GLY A 516 17.77 18.47 11.45
CA GLY A 516 17.83 19.90 11.68
C GLY A 516 16.48 20.58 11.49
N SER A 517 16.49 21.92 11.49
CA SER A 517 15.30 22.74 11.24
C SER A 517 14.94 22.90 9.77
N ASP A 518 15.83 22.51 8.86
CA ASP A 518 15.64 22.67 7.42
C ASP A 518 14.71 21.59 6.85
N THR A 519 14.09 21.88 5.71
CA THR A 519 13.25 20.92 5.00
C THR A 519 14.09 19.84 4.32
N TYR A 520 13.75 18.58 4.58
CA TYR A 520 14.41 17.41 3.99
C TYR A 520 13.71 16.97 2.71
N GLN A 521 14.47 16.47 1.75
CA GLN A 521 13.90 15.92 0.52
C GLN A 521 13.52 14.46 0.71
N THR A 522 12.31 14.12 0.30
CA THR A 522 11.75 12.77 0.36
C THR A 522 11.49 12.25 -1.06
N SER A 523 11.42 10.93 -1.20
CA SER A 523 11.07 10.24 -2.44
C SER A 523 10.11 9.09 -2.13
N SER A 524 9.47 8.52 -3.14
CA SER A 524 8.58 7.36 -2.96
C SER A 524 9.30 6.16 -2.30
N ALA A 525 10.60 5.97 -2.59
CA ALA A 525 11.43 4.96 -1.96
C ALA A 525 11.62 5.23 -0.47
N VAL A 526 11.84 6.49 -0.08
CA VAL A 526 11.94 6.90 1.33
C VAL A 526 10.61 6.67 2.05
N SER A 527 9.49 7.11 1.47
CA SER A 527 8.16 6.91 2.06
C SER A 527 7.85 5.42 2.27
N CYS A 528 8.13 4.57 1.27
CA CYS A 528 7.94 3.14 1.35
C CYS A 528 8.83 2.50 2.43
N TYR A 529 10.10 2.88 2.49
CA TYR A 529 11.04 2.37 3.49
C TYR A 529 10.58 2.71 4.92
N LEU A 530 10.29 3.99 5.17
CA LEU A 530 9.86 4.46 6.49
C LEU A 530 8.52 3.81 6.88
N SER A 531 7.54 3.76 5.98
CA SER A 531 6.24 3.15 6.26
C SER A 531 6.32 1.65 6.59
N ASN A 532 7.23 0.91 5.95
CA ASN A 532 7.35 -0.54 6.15
C ASN A 532 8.21 -0.91 7.35
N ARG A 533 9.15 -0.05 7.74
CA ARG A 533 10.15 -0.35 8.78
C ARG A 533 10.10 0.56 10.00
N TYR A 534 9.10 1.44 10.14
CA TYR A 534 9.03 2.38 11.27
C TYR A 534 9.07 1.69 12.64
N THR A 535 8.57 0.46 12.77
CA THR A 535 8.62 -0.31 14.02
C THR A 535 10.02 -0.79 14.38
N GLU A 536 10.92 -0.89 13.41
CA GLU A 536 12.32 -1.29 13.61
C GLU A 536 13.22 -0.10 13.97
N LEU A 537 12.74 1.14 13.80
CA LEU A 537 13.50 2.37 14.07
C LEU A 537 13.37 2.75 15.54
N ALA A 538 14.45 2.56 16.31
CA ALA A 538 14.50 2.83 17.74
C ALA A 538 14.12 4.28 18.09
N THR A 539 14.50 5.25 17.24
CA THR A 539 14.13 6.66 17.37
C THR A 539 12.60 6.86 17.46
N LEU A 540 11.82 6.00 16.81
CA LEU A 540 10.35 6.07 16.83
C LEU A 540 9.74 5.28 18.01
N THR A 541 10.36 4.15 18.39
CA THR A 541 9.70 3.13 19.23
C THR A 541 10.25 2.99 20.65
N SER A 542 11.51 3.32 20.92
CA SER A 542 12.14 3.04 22.22
C SER A 542 13.01 4.17 22.77
N ASP A 543 13.65 4.94 21.91
CA ASP A 543 14.54 6.02 22.31
C ASP A 543 13.76 7.17 22.96
N THR A 544 14.40 7.82 23.94
CA THR A 544 13.86 9.03 24.55
C THR A 544 14.15 10.23 23.65
N VAL A 545 13.17 10.59 22.81
CA VAL A 545 13.25 11.70 21.87
C VAL A 545 12.58 12.96 22.45
N PRO A 546 13.25 14.13 22.48
CA PRO A 546 12.62 15.39 22.87
C PRO A 546 11.46 15.76 21.93
N LEU A 547 10.42 16.42 22.47
CA LEU A 547 9.24 16.79 21.69
C LEU A 547 9.58 17.57 20.41
N THR A 548 10.52 18.53 20.48
CA THR A 548 10.94 19.31 19.30
C THR A 548 11.53 18.45 18.18
N GLN A 549 12.19 17.34 18.53
CA GLN A 549 12.74 16.42 17.53
C GLN A 549 11.64 15.49 17.00
N ALA A 550 10.71 15.05 17.87
CA ALA A 550 9.54 14.29 17.45
C ALA A 550 8.66 15.08 16.47
N GLU A 551 8.47 16.38 16.70
CA GLU A 551 7.77 17.30 15.80
C GLU A 551 8.44 17.37 14.43
N ARG A 552 9.78 17.51 14.37
CA ARG A 552 10.54 17.51 13.09
C ARG A 552 10.39 16.20 12.33
N ILE A 553 10.40 15.07 13.03
CA ILE A 553 10.15 13.77 12.41
C ILE A 553 8.70 13.69 11.92
N GLY A 554 7.74 14.19 12.69
CA GLY A 554 6.35 14.34 12.27
C GLY A 554 6.21 15.17 10.99
N ASP A 555 6.89 16.32 10.90
CA ASP A 555 6.89 17.18 9.72
C ASP A 555 7.46 16.45 8.48
N LEU A 556 8.53 15.67 8.66
CA LEU A 556 9.10 14.82 7.61
C LEU A 556 8.08 13.78 7.11
N PHE A 557 7.38 13.10 8.03
CA PHE A 557 6.37 12.09 7.68
C PHE A 557 5.14 12.73 7.00
N ALA A 558 4.73 13.92 7.45
CA ALA A 558 3.67 14.70 6.82
C ALA A 558 4.04 15.10 5.39
N GLN A 559 5.26 15.64 5.19
CA GLN A 559 5.78 15.98 3.87
C GLN A 559 5.87 14.76 2.95
N ALA A 560 6.19 13.60 3.51
CA ALA A 560 6.23 12.32 2.79
C ALA A 560 4.85 11.68 2.57
N SER A 561 3.77 12.30 3.08
CA SER A 561 2.38 11.80 3.05
C SER A 561 2.23 10.39 3.62
N ILE A 562 2.98 10.08 4.68
CA ILE A 562 2.97 8.76 5.32
C ILE A 562 1.93 8.75 6.43
N LYS A 563 0.97 7.82 6.35
CA LYS A 563 0.07 7.48 7.46
C LYS A 563 0.47 6.15 8.04
N LEU A 564 0.72 6.11 9.35
CA LEU A 564 1.12 4.89 10.02
C LEU A 564 -0.06 3.94 10.23
N PRO A 565 0.14 2.61 10.04
CA PRO A 565 -0.90 1.64 10.28
C PRO A 565 -1.17 1.41 11.77
N LEU A 566 -0.16 1.55 12.64
CA LEU A 566 -0.28 1.39 14.10
C LEU A 566 0.48 2.49 14.86
N LEU A 567 -0.18 3.13 15.83
CA LEU A 567 0.43 4.12 16.74
C LEU A 567 1.01 3.50 18.01
N ALA A 568 0.52 2.33 18.42
CA ALA A 568 0.91 1.68 19.68
C ALA A 568 2.44 1.48 19.86
N PRO A 569 3.22 1.15 18.81
CA PRO A 569 4.68 0.98 18.95
C PRO A 569 5.44 2.27 19.24
N LEU A 570 4.84 3.45 19.03
CA LEU A 570 5.54 4.72 19.19
C LEU A 570 5.68 5.13 20.65
N THR A 571 6.79 5.82 20.95
CA THR A 571 6.98 6.50 22.24
C THR A 571 5.99 7.66 22.42
N GLU A 572 5.79 8.11 23.65
CA GLU A 572 4.78 9.12 24.00
C GLU A 572 4.92 10.43 23.20
N ASN A 573 6.14 10.98 23.09
CA ASN A 573 6.38 12.22 22.33
C ASN A 573 6.18 12.02 20.82
N MET A 574 6.59 10.87 20.29
CA MET A 574 6.38 10.53 18.88
C MET A 574 4.89 10.37 18.57
N ARG A 575 4.15 9.70 19.45
CA ARG A 575 2.70 9.54 19.33
C ARG A 575 2.00 10.90 19.31
N ARG A 576 2.30 11.80 20.24
CA ARG A 576 1.74 13.17 20.25
C ARG A 576 2.01 13.88 18.92
N ALA A 577 3.27 13.95 18.50
CA ALA A 577 3.65 14.64 17.27
C ALA A 577 2.96 14.09 16.01
N PHE A 578 2.68 12.79 15.96
CA PHE A 578 1.99 12.13 14.85
C PHE A 578 0.47 12.30 14.92
N VAL A 579 -0.11 12.27 16.13
CA VAL A 579 -1.54 12.51 16.35
C VAL A 579 -1.91 13.94 15.98
N ASP A 580 -1.14 14.93 16.45
CA ASP A 580 -1.34 16.37 16.16
C ASP A 580 -1.33 16.70 14.66
N ARG A 581 -0.74 15.82 13.84
CA ARG A 581 -0.59 15.96 12.38
C ARG A 581 -1.42 14.95 11.59
N SER A 582 -2.28 14.17 12.25
CA SER A 582 -3.14 13.17 11.62
C SER A 582 -2.38 12.11 10.78
N LEU A 583 -1.17 11.73 11.21
CA LEU A 583 -0.24 10.84 10.49
C LEU A 583 -0.50 9.35 10.77
N TYR A 584 -1.76 8.96 10.89
CA TYR A 584 -2.16 7.59 11.18
C TYR A 584 -3.43 7.20 10.43
N GLU A 585 -3.56 5.92 10.15
CA GLU A 585 -4.79 5.37 9.58
C GLU A 585 -5.89 5.34 10.64
N ILE A 586 -7.10 5.77 10.27
CA ILE A 586 -8.27 5.71 11.16
C ILE A 586 -8.69 4.25 11.30
N LYS A 587 -8.23 3.65 12.41
CA LYS A 587 -8.55 2.30 12.86
C LYS A 587 -8.83 2.34 14.34
N ARG A 588 -9.59 1.37 14.83
CA ARG A 588 -9.97 1.27 16.23
C ARG A 588 -8.75 1.36 17.17
N GLU A 589 -7.72 0.57 16.93
CA GLU A 589 -6.53 0.49 17.78
C GLU A 589 -5.78 1.82 17.82
N ASN A 590 -5.76 2.56 16.70
CA ASN A 590 -5.12 3.87 16.63
C ASN A 590 -5.93 4.94 17.34
N LEU A 591 -7.27 4.90 17.22
CA LEU A 591 -8.14 5.85 17.92
C LEU A 591 -8.06 5.66 19.44
N GLU A 592 -8.10 4.41 19.92
CA GLU A 592 -7.91 4.08 21.34
C GLU A 592 -6.57 4.64 21.87
N VAL A 593 -5.51 4.50 21.08
CA VAL A 593 -4.16 4.97 21.40
C VAL A 593 -4.04 6.49 21.32
N ALA A 594 -4.71 7.14 20.38
CA ALA A 594 -4.61 8.58 20.14
C ALA A 594 -5.24 9.41 21.28
N ILE A 595 -6.40 8.96 21.79
CA ILE A 595 -7.13 9.67 22.85
C ILE A 595 -6.96 9.04 24.25
N ASP A 596 -6.12 8.00 24.37
CA ASP A 596 -5.95 7.17 25.58
C ASP A 596 -7.30 6.64 26.13
N ALA A 597 -8.23 6.29 25.23
CA ALA A 597 -9.55 5.80 25.60
C ALA A 597 -9.50 4.34 26.06
N LYS A 598 -10.21 4.05 27.16
CA LYS A 598 -10.32 2.70 27.71
C LYS A 598 -11.64 1.99 27.40
N THR A 599 -12.66 2.72 26.93
CA THR A 599 -14.04 2.21 26.92
C THR A 599 -14.85 2.53 25.68
N SER A 600 -14.82 3.76 25.17
CA SER A 600 -15.71 4.19 24.09
C SER A 600 -15.00 5.15 23.14
N LEU A 601 -15.35 5.05 21.86
CA LEU A 601 -14.83 5.86 20.75
C LEU A 601 -15.94 6.74 20.15
N ALA A 602 -16.94 7.09 20.95
CA ALA A 602 -18.00 8.00 20.53
C ALA A 602 -17.44 9.40 20.24
N LEU A 603 -18.00 10.07 19.23
CA LEU A 603 -17.58 11.38 18.75
C LEU A 603 -17.56 12.44 19.85
N ASP A 604 -18.55 12.42 20.75
CA ASP A 604 -18.64 13.34 21.90
C ASP A 604 -17.52 13.11 22.93
N ILE A 605 -17.06 11.87 23.09
CA ILE A 605 -15.93 11.52 23.97
C ILE A 605 -14.61 11.92 23.32
N ILE A 606 -14.46 11.63 22.02
CA ILE A 606 -13.27 12.01 21.24
C ILE A 606 -13.11 13.53 21.26
N GLN A 607 -14.19 14.28 20.99
CA GLN A 607 -14.20 15.74 21.01
C GLN A 607 -13.74 16.30 22.37
N ALA A 608 -14.13 15.67 23.48
CA ALA A 608 -13.74 16.08 24.82
C ALA A 608 -12.28 15.73 25.16
N ALA A 609 -11.74 14.65 24.58
CA ALA A 609 -10.39 14.18 24.82
C ALA A 609 -9.35 14.93 23.98
N ASP A 610 -9.57 15.01 22.66
CA ASP A 610 -8.65 15.67 21.73
C ASP A 610 -9.41 16.24 20.52
N ARG A 611 -9.36 17.57 20.37
CA ARG A 611 -10.03 18.28 19.27
C ARG A 611 -9.39 17.98 17.92
N SER A 612 -8.08 17.79 17.85
CA SER A 612 -7.38 17.51 16.58
C SER A 612 -7.77 16.15 16.01
N VAL A 613 -7.92 15.15 16.88
CA VAL A 613 -8.41 13.81 16.51
C VAL A 613 -9.86 13.88 16.04
N TYR A 614 -10.69 14.67 16.72
CA TYR A 614 -12.08 14.90 16.35
C TYR A 614 -12.20 15.52 14.96
N ASP A 615 -11.50 16.62 14.69
CA ASP A 615 -11.52 17.30 13.39
C ASP A 615 -11.01 16.35 12.27
N TYR A 616 -9.95 15.57 12.53
CA TYR A 616 -9.45 14.58 11.56
C TYR A 616 -10.48 13.48 11.21
N ILE A 617 -11.28 13.06 12.18
CA ILE A 617 -12.37 12.09 11.98
C ILE A 617 -13.51 12.72 11.17
N LEU A 618 -13.86 13.98 11.45
CA LEU A 618 -14.90 14.68 10.69
C LEU A 618 -14.53 14.87 9.23
N ASP A 619 -13.24 15.04 8.92
CA ASP A 619 -12.73 15.06 7.54
C ASP A 619 -12.74 13.67 6.86
N ASN A 620 -12.94 12.58 7.62
CA ASN A 620 -12.84 11.20 7.14
C ASN A 620 -13.90 10.26 7.79
N PRO A 621 -15.20 10.60 7.76
CA PRO A 621 -16.24 9.92 8.55
C PRO A 621 -16.46 8.47 8.12
N SER A 622 -16.27 8.16 6.84
CA SER A 622 -16.38 6.80 6.32
C SER A 622 -15.40 5.84 7.00
N ALA A 623 -14.15 6.26 7.22
CA ALA A 623 -13.14 5.43 7.88
C ALA A 623 -13.43 5.29 9.38
N TYR A 624 -13.94 6.35 10.02
CA TYR A 624 -14.36 6.31 11.41
C TYR A 624 -15.52 5.35 11.64
N ILE A 625 -16.59 5.44 10.84
CA ILE A 625 -17.77 4.55 10.96
C ILE A 625 -17.33 3.09 10.88
N SER A 626 -16.49 2.73 9.89
CA SER A 626 -15.95 1.37 9.77
C SER A 626 -15.08 0.95 10.96
N ALA A 627 -14.42 1.89 11.65
CA ALA A 627 -13.60 1.60 12.81
C ALA A 627 -14.41 1.37 14.10
N VAL A 628 -15.61 1.98 14.22
CA VAL A 628 -16.45 1.88 15.44
C VAL A 628 -17.64 0.94 15.30
N GLU A 629 -17.98 0.51 14.08
CA GLU A 629 -19.11 -0.38 13.79
C GLU A 629 -19.10 -1.65 14.66
N GLY A 630 -20.18 -1.88 15.40
CA GLY A 630 -20.34 -3.04 16.28
C GLY A 630 -19.51 -3.02 17.58
N VAL A 631 -18.72 -1.97 17.81
CA VAL A 631 -17.82 -1.84 18.96
C VAL A 631 -18.25 -0.71 19.91
N SER A 632 -18.53 0.47 19.38
CA SER A 632 -18.86 1.67 20.14
C SER A 632 -20.04 2.40 19.49
N PRO A 633 -20.94 3.02 20.27
CA PRO A 633 -21.86 3.98 19.68
C PRO A 633 -21.07 5.16 19.07
N THR A 634 -21.63 5.77 18.03
CA THR A 634 -21.05 6.97 17.40
C THR A 634 -21.24 8.20 18.26
N ILE A 635 -22.31 8.27 19.05
CA ILE A 635 -22.59 9.32 20.03
C ILE A 635 -23.16 8.67 21.28
N GLU A 636 -22.57 8.92 22.44
CA GLU A 636 -22.97 8.28 23.69
C GLU A 636 -23.83 9.19 24.58
N CYS A 637 -23.46 10.47 24.69
CA CYS A 637 -24.16 11.46 25.51
C CYS A 637 -25.25 12.21 24.73
N SER A 638 -26.51 12.06 25.16
CA SER A 638 -27.66 12.74 24.52
C SER A 638 -27.56 14.27 24.52
N GLU A 639 -26.93 14.87 25.53
CA GLU A 639 -26.71 16.32 25.64
C GLU A 639 -25.79 16.88 24.54
N ARG A 640 -24.94 16.04 23.95
CA ARG A 640 -24.02 16.40 22.86
C ARG A 640 -24.53 16.01 21.48
N PHE A 641 -25.70 15.38 21.42
CA PHE A 641 -26.23 14.83 20.17
C PHE A 641 -26.44 15.89 19.09
N ILE A 642 -27.06 17.02 19.45
CA ILE A 642 -27.31 18.13 18.52
C ILE A 642 -25.99 18.75 18.05
N SER A 643 -25.07 19.07 18.97
CA SER A 643 -23.79 19.68 18.59
C SER A 643 -22.96 18.80 17.67
N VAL A 644 -22.94 17.48 17.89
CA VAL A 644 -22.19 16.57 17.01
C VAL A 644 -22.87 16.43 15.65
N ILE A 645 -24.20 16.45 15.58
CA ILE A 645 -24.93 16.45 14.29
C ILE A 645 -24.58 17.70 13.48
N GLU A 646 -24.57 18.88 14.10
CA GLU A 646 -24.20 20.13 13.42
C GLU A 646 -22.74 20.11 12.95
N ASP A 647 -21.82 19.64 13.80
CA ASP A 647 -20.40 19.50 13.43
C ASP A 647 -20.22 18.54 12.23
N VAL A 648 -20.93 17.41 12.19
CA VAL A 648 -20.91 16.46 11.07
C VAL A 648 -21.53 17.06 9.81
N LEU A 649 -22.64 17.80 9.93
CA LEU A 649 -23.27 18.50 8.82
C LEU A 649 -22.35 19.54 8.17
N GLU A 650 -21.54 20.24 8.97
CA GLU A 650 -20.60 21.25 8.47
C GLU A 650 -19.46 20.63 7.62
N HIS A 651 -19.08 19.38 7.91
CA HIS A 651 -17.97 18.70 7.23
C HIS A 651 -18.43 17.78 6.09
N GLU A 652 -19.35 16.84 6.36
CA GLU A 652 -19.83 15.86 5.37
C GLU A 652 -21.26 15.39 5.67
N SER A 653 -22.22 15.86 4.87
CA SER A 653 -23.65 15.52 5.03
C SER A 653 -23.99 14.06 4.72
N ASP A 654 -23.21 13.40 3.86
CA ASP A 654 -23.58 12.12 3.24
C ASP A 654 -23.57 10.95 4.23
N ARG A 655 -22.69 11.01 5.25
CA ARG A 655 -22.55 9.95 6.27
C ARG A 655 -23.32 10.24 7.56
N LEU A 656 -24.08 11.34 7.63
CA LEU A 656 -24.85 11.72 8.82
C LEU A 656 -25.85 10.63 9.24
N GLY A 657 -26.50 9.98 8.27
CA GLY A 657 -27.47 8.91 8.53
C GLY A 657 -26.86 7.75 9.32
N ASP A 658 -25.64 7.34 8.97
CA ASP A 658 -24.93 6.27 9.67
C ASP A 658 -24.51 6.69 11.08
N VAL A 659 -24.08 7.94 11.26
CA VAL A 659 -23.75 8.50 12.58
C VAL A 659 -24.98 8.49 13.49
N ILE A 660 -26.14 8.91 12.98
CA ILE A 660 -27.40 8.92 13.75
C ILE A 660 -27.89 7.50 14.05
N ALA A 661 -27.80 6.59 13.07
CA ALA A 661 -28.24 5.20 13.21
C ALA A 661 -27.50 4.45 14.33
N HIS A 662 -26.19 4.67 14.43
CA HIS A 662 -25.32 4.01 15.40
C HIS A 662 -25.16 4.80 16.71
N ALA A 663 -25.86 5.92 16.87
CA ALA A 663 -25.87 6.66 18.14
C ALA A 663 -26.59 5.86 19.23
N SER A 664 -26.25 6.13 20.49
CA SER A 664 -26.91 5.55 21.65
C SER A 664 -28.43 5.71 21.57
N PRO A 665 -29.24 4.71 21.98
CA PRO A 665 -30.70 4.80 21.91
C PRO A 665 -31.32 5.98 22.69
N ASN A 666 -30.57 6.56 23.64
CA ASN A 666 -31.00 7.72 24.41
C ASN A 666 -30.80 9.06 23.66
N CYS A 667 -30.07 9.06 22.54
CA CYS A 667 -29.81 10.23 21.71
C CYS A 667 -31.04 10.55 20.86
N VAL A 668 -31.90 11.42 21.38
CA VAL A 668 -33.15 11.86 20.75
C VAL A 668 -33.21 13.37 20.75
N VAL A 669 -33.53 13.97 19.59
CA VAL A 669 -33.83 15.40 19.48
C VAL A 669 -35.27 15.61 19.92
N ASN A 670 -35.48 16.37 21.01
CA ASN A 670 -36.83 16.62 21.52
C ASN A 670 -37.59 17.66 20.69
N ASP A 671 -36.90 18.71 20.26
CA ASP A 671 -37.45 19.81 19.47
C ASP A 671 -36.61 20.01 18.20
N LEU A 672 -37.22 19.81 17.03
CA LEU A 672 -36.55 19.98 15.73
C LEU A 672 -36.09 21.41 15.45
N ALA A 673 -36.49 22.42 16.24
CA ALA A 673 -36.02 23.80 16.09
C ALA A 673 -34.57 23.97 16.54
N GLU A 674 -34.07 23.06 17.37
CA GLU A 674 -32.71 23.11 17.91
C GLU A 674 -31.67 22.54 16.94
N VAL A 675 -32.09 21.94 15.83
CA VAL A 675 -31.23 21.28 14.84
C VAL A 675 -31.56 21.73 13.42
N SER A 676 -30.54 21.87 12.59
CA SER A 676 -30.63 22.26 11.18
C SER A 676 -31.54 21.34 10.39
N SER A 677 -32.37 21.93 9.51
CA SER A 677 -33.37 21.20 8.72
C SER A 677 -32.79 20.15 7.76
N GLN A 678 -31.49 20.26 7.45
CA GLN A 678 -30.76 19.29 6.64
C GLN A 678 -30.61 17.92 7.33
N ALA A 679 -30.66 17.84 8.67
CA ALA A 679 -30.57 16.58 9.42
C ALA A 679 -31.93 15.89 9.61
N TRP A 680 -33.04 16.59 9.38
CA TRP A 680 -34.37 16.07 9.74
C TRP A 680 -34.72 14.76 9.02
N PRO A 681 -34.45 14.57 7.71
CA PRO A 681 -34.74 13.31 7.03
C PRO A 681 -34.01 12.11 7.66
N GLN A 682 -32.73 12.27 8.00
CA GLN A 682 -31.91 11.22 8.61
C GLN A 682 -32.31 10.95 10.07
N LEU A 683 -32.72 11.99 10.81
CA LEU A 683 -33.31 11.85 12.14
C LEU A 683 -34.66 11.12 12.08
N ALA A 684 -35.49 11.40 11.07
CA ALA A 684 -36.78 10.75 10.87
C ALA A 684 -36.61 9.28 10.47
N GLU A 685 -35.69 9.00 9.55
CA GLU A 685 -35.35 7.65 9.11
C GLU A 685 -34.98 6.72 10.28
N ASN A 686 -34.27 7.26 11.28
CA ASN A 686 -33.79 6.54 12.46
C ASN A 686 -34.66 6.75 13.71
N GLU A 687 -35.83 7.39 13.56
CA GLU A 687 -36.81 7.62 14.62
C GLU A 687 -36.23 8.36 15.85
N ARG A 688 -35.31 9.31 15.61
CA ARG A 688 -34.58 10.05 16.64
C ARG A 688 -35.23 11.36 17.07
N PHE A 689 -36.53 11.53 16.85
CA PHE A 689 -37.34 12.58 17.47
C PHE A 689 -38.78 12.12 17.71
N PRO A 690 -39.49 12.65 18.73
CA PRO A 690 -40.86 12.27 19.00
C PRO A 690 -41.86 12.93 18.03
N ALA A 691 -42.93 12.21 17.69
CA ALA A 691 -44.06 12.74 16.92
C ALA A 691 -44.94 13.70 17.76
N THR A 692 -44.37 14.86 18.12
CA THR A 692 -45.12 16.00 18.68
C THR A 692 -45.73 16.82 17.56
N PHE A 693 -46.78 17.58 17.85
CA PHE A 693 -47.42 18.46 16.87
C PHE A 693 -46.40 19.44 16.26
N GLU A 694 -45.60 20.09 17.10
CA GLU A 694 -44.59 21.07 16.68
C GLU A 694 -43.52 20.43 15.78
N ASN A 695 -43.03 19.23 16.08
CA ASN A 695 -42.02 18.57 15.24
C ASN A 695 -42.60 18.13 13.88
N VAL A 696 -43.79 17.54 13.87
CA VAL A 696 -44.41 17.05 12.64
C VAL A 696 -44.85 18.22 11.75
N GLU A 697 -45.47 19.24 12.32
CA GLU A 697 -45.87 20.45 11.58
C GLU A 697 -44.65 21.14 10.99
N ARG A 698 -43.58 21.33 11.79
CA ARG A 698 -42.36 21.95 11.30
C ARG A 698 -41.70 21.15 10.18
N TYR A 699 -41.61 19.82 10.31
CA TYR A 699 -41.08 18.97 9.26
C TYR A 699 -41.86 19.16 7.96
N VAL A 700 -43.19 19.00 8.02
CA VAL A 700 -44.08 19.12 6.85
C VAL A 700 -44.05 20.52 6.23
N SER A 701 -43.97 21.57 7.05
CA SER A 701 -43.88 22.96 6.56
C SER A 701 -42.62 23.22 5.73
N THR A 702 -41.52 22.51 6.01
CA THR A 702 -40.25 22.64 5.31
C THR A 702 -40.13 21.67 4.12
N SER A 703 -40.63 20.44 4.26
CA SER A 703 -40.58 19.43 3.18
C SER A 703 -41.71 19.58 2.17
N GLU A 704 -42.74 20.38 2.46
CA GLU A 704 -44.00 20.55 1.69
C GLU A 704 -44.85 19.27 1.55
N GLU A 705 -44.33 18.10 1.93
CA GLU A 705 -45.00 16.80 1.87
C GLU A 705 -44.61 15.87 3.02
N ILE A 706 -45.42 14.83 3.25
CA ILE A 706 -45.06 13.71 4.13
C ILE A 706 -44.27 12.70 3.31
N ASP A 707 -42.95 12.76 3.44
CA ASP A 707 -42.04 11.83 2.78
C ASP A 707 -41.98 10.45 3.48
N ALA A 708 -41.21 9.53 2.89
CA ALA A 708 -41.04 8.18 3.42
C ALA A 708 -40.35 8.13 4.80
N ASN A 709 -39.54 9.12 5.14
CA ASN A 709 -38.81 9.15 6.41
C ASN A 709 -39.74 9.59 7.55
N LEU A 710 -40.50 10.67 7.36
CA LEU A 710 -41.50 11.10 8.34
C LEU A 710 -42.62 10.06 8.49
N ALA A 711 -42.98 9.36 7.41
CA ALA A 711 -43.95 8.27 7.47
C ALA A 711 -43.54 7.14 8.44
N LYS A 712 -42.24 6.82 8.56
CA LYS A 712 -41.73 5.85 9.55
C LYS A 712 -42.03 6.31 10.98
N VAL A 713 -41.64 7.55 11.32
CA VAL A 713 -41.90 8.16 12.64
C VAL A 713 -43.39 8.13 13.00
N LEU A 714 -44.25 8.54 12.05
CA LEU A 714 -45.71 8.57 12.25
C LEU A 714 -46.31 7.17 12.41
N THR A 715 -45.77 6.18 11.69
CA THR A 715 -46.21 4.78 11.78
C THR A 715 -45.88 4.19 13.15
N SER A 716 -44.66 4.39 13.62
CA SER A 716 -44.19 3.87 14.92
C SER A 716 -44.85 4.59 16.09
N ALA A 717 -44.98 5.92 16.04
CA ALA A 717 -45.66 6.68 17.09
C ALA A 717 -47.17 6.43 17.13
N SER A 718 -47.80 6.19 15.97
CA SER A 718 -49.24 5.88 15.84
C SER A 718 -50.21 6.96 16.38
N ALA A 719 -49.69 8.10 16.86
CA ALA A 719 -50.39 9.27 17.37
C ALA A 719 -49.45 10.48 17.40
N ILE A 720 -50.02 11.67 17.17
CA ILE A 720 -49.31 12.95 17.34
C ILE A 720 -49.69 13.53 18.70
N THR A 721 -48.70 13.92 19.50
CA THR A 721 -48.89 14.45 20.86
C THR A 721 -48.79 15.97 20.91
N GLY A 722 -49.41 16.62 21.91
CA GLY A 722 -49.31 18.07 22.10
C GLY A 722 -50.15 18.95 21.17
N ALA A 723 -50.98 18.35 20.31
CA ALA A 723 -51.85 19.09 19.38
C ALA A 723 -52.88 20.00 20.10
N ASP A 724 -53.23 19.72 21.35
CA ASP A 724 -54.20 20.50 22.14
C ASP A 724 -53.75 21.94 22.44
N LYS A 725 -52.46 22.24 22.28
CA LYS A 725 -51.90 23.58 22.47
C LYS A 725 -51.87 24.42 21.18
N ALA A 726 -52.06 23.79 20.03
CA ALA A 726 -52.04 24.46 18.73
C ALA A 726 -53.39 25.09 18.38
N ASP A 727 -53.36 26.15 17.57
CA ASP A 727 -54.60 26.73 17.05
C ASP A 727 -55.33 25.75 16.10
N ASP A 728 -56.59 26.06 15.80
CA ASP A 728 -57.43 25.15 14.99
C ASP A 728 -57.02 25.12 13.51
N GLU A 729 -56.46 26.21 12.99
CA GLU A 729 -56.07 26.33 11.58
C GLU A 729 -54.81 25.49 11.29
N ALA A 730 -53.78 25.61 12.13
CA ALA A 730 -52.55 24.81 12.03
C ALA A 730 -52.85 23.31 12.16
N ARG A 731 -53.82 22.94 13.02
CA ARG A 731 -54.29 21.55 13.14
C ARG A 731 -55.03 21.08 11.89
N ALA A 732 -55.85 21.93 11.29
CA ALA A 732 -56.55 21.62 10.04
C ALA A 732 -55.57 21.49 8.87
N GLU A 733 -54.55 22.33 8.79
CA GLU A 733 -53.50 22.26 7.77
C GLU A 733 -52.68 20.97 7.86
N LEU A 734 -52.19 20.62 9.06
CA LEU A 734 -51.48 19.35 9.26
C LEU A 734 -52.38 18.14 8.99
N ALA A 735 -53.66 18.19 9.38
CA ALA A 735 -54.61 17.12 9.08
C ALA A 735 -54.82 16.97 7.56
N ARG A 736 -54.88 18.07 6.79
CA ARG A 736 -54.95 18.02 5.31
C ARG A 736 -53.69 17.37 4.73
N ALA A 737 -52.50 17.74 5.20
CA ALA A 737 -51.26 17.13 4.76
C ALA A 737 -51.21 15.61 5.06
N ILE A 738 -51.64 15.19 6.26
CA ILE A 738 -51.73 13.77 6.64
C ILE A 738 -52.71 12.99 5.76
N LEU A 739 -53.86 13.58 5.43
CA LEU A 739 -54.86 12.92 4.58
C LEU A 739 -54.42 12.85 3.11
N ALA A 740 -53.70 13.86 2.63
CA ALA A 740 -53.17 13.94 1.27
C ALA A 740 -51.92 13.05 1.03
N ALA A 741 -51.29 12.55 2.09
CA ALA A 741 -50.11 11.70 1.99
C ALA A 741 -50.36 10.42 1.18
N ASP A 742 -49.32 9.95 0.48
CA ASP A 742 -49.35 8.75 -0.36
C ASP A 742 -49.86 7.53 0.43
N ALA A 743 -50.79 6.79 -0.18
CA ALA A 743 -51.38 5.60 0.40
C ALA A 743 -50.38 4.45 0.59
N GLU A 744 -49.29 4.40 -0.20
CA GLU A 744 -48.21 3.44 -0.05
C GLU A 744 -47.34 3.74 1.18
N LEU A 745 -47.13 5.03 1.50
CA LEU A 745 -46.36 5.46 2.66
C LEU A 745 -47.20 5.39 3.95
N LEU A 746 -48.44 5.90 3.91
CA LEU A 746 -49.36 5.91 5.03
C LEU A 746 -50.72 5.32 4.63
N PRO A 747 -51.06 4.11 5.10
CA PRO A 747 -52.36 3.51 4.82
C PRO A 747 -53.53 4.39 5.31
N ALA A 748 -54.66 4.38 4.60
CA ALA A 748 -55.85 5.19 4.92
C ALA A 748 -56.31 5.06 6.39
N LYS A 749 -56.17 3.88 6.99
CA LYS A 749 -56.49 3.62 8.40
C LYS A 749 -55.59 4.37 9.37
N LEU A 750 -54.30 4.52 9.04
CA LEU A 750 -53.36 5.28 9.84
C LEU A 750 -53.55 6.78 9.62
N ARG A 751 -53.69 7.25 8.37
CA ARG A 751 -53.99 8.67 8.04
C ARG A 751 -55.20 9.19 8.81
N THR A 752 -56.32 8.49 8.74
CA THR A 752 -57.56 8.85 9.46
C THR A 752 -57.41 8.78 10.99
N LYS A 753 -56.66 7.81 11.52
CA LYS A 753 -56.38 7.70 12.95
C LYS A 753 -55.51 8.86 13.45
N LEU A 754 -54.45 9.24 12.71
CA LEU A 754 -53.58 10.35 13.07
C LEU A 754 -54.35 11.69 12.99
N ALA A 755 -55.05 11.93 11.89
CA ALA A 755 -55.80 13.16 11.70
C ALA A 755 -56.97 13.32 12.69
N SER A 756 -57.69 12.24 13.04
CA SER A 756 -58.74 12.29 14.07
C SER A 756 -58.22 12.63 15.47
N ARG A 757 -56.94 12.35 15.77
CA ARG A 757 -56.31 12.67 17.06
C ARG A 757 -55.94 14.14 17.20
N LEU A 758 -55.93 14.90 16.10
CA LEU A 758 -55.75 16.37 16.11
C LEU A 758 -56.98 17.11 16.64
N LYS A 759 -58.14 16.44 16.80
CA LYS A 759 -59.37 17.00 17.39
C LYS A 759 -59.81 18.31 16.72
N LEU A 760 -60.00 18.27 15.40
CA LEU A 760 -60.49 19.39 14.62
C LEU A 760 -61.86 19.88 15.14
N THR A 761 -62.06 21.19 15.18
CA THR A 761 -63.34 21.79 15.64
C THR A 761 -64.44 21.66 14.57
N HIS A 762 -64.05 21.70 13.30
CA HIS A 762 -64.95 21.63 12.16
C HIS A 762 -64.60 20.45 11.24
N PRO A 763 -65.59 19.69 10.73
CA PRO A 763 -65.36 18.73 9.66
C PRO A 763 -64.91 19.43 8.37
N PHE A 764 -64.04 18.76 7.60
CA PHE A 764 -63.63 19.19 6.27
C PHE A 764 -64.80 19.15 5.28
N GLU A 765 -64.75 20.03 4.27
CA GLU A 765 -65.53 19.83 3.05
C GLU A 765 -64.97 18.63 2.29
N SER A 766 -65.84 17.81 1.70
CA SER A 766 -65.39 16.61 0.98
C SER A 766 -64.44 16.90 -0.18
N SER A 767 -64.53 18.09 -0.78
CA SER A 767 -63.65 18.56 -1.83
C SER A 767 -62.23 18.89 -1.37
N GLU A 768 -61.99 19.09 -0.08
CA GLU A 768 -60.66 19.35 0.47
C GLU A 768 -59.78 18.08 0.52
N VAL A 769 -60.39 16.91 0.42
CA VAL A 769 -59.70 15.61 0.40
C VAL A 769 -59.83 15.00 -0.98
N ALA A 770 -58.73 14.62 -1.61
CA ALA A 770 -58.77 13.94 -2.90
C ALA A 770 -59.54 12.62 -2.81
N ALA A 771 -60.41 12.34 -3.79
CA ALA A 771 -61.13 11.08 -3.85
C ALA A 771 -60.14 9.92 -4.09
N GLU A 772 -60.17 8.92 -3.21
CA GLU A 772 -59.29 7.75 -3.24
C GLU A 772 -60.12 6.47 -3.13
N GLY A 773 -59.74 5.46 -3.92
CA GLY A 773 -60.34 4.13 -3.82
C GLY A 773 -59.93 3.42 -2.51
N GLY A 774 -60.89 2.82 -1.82
CA GLY A 774 -60.67 2.05 -0.59
C GLY A 774 -61.57 2.49 0.56
N GLU A 775 -61.05 2.41 1.78
CA GLU A 775 -61.84 2.71 3.00
C GLU A 775 -61.66 4.16 3.51
N LEU A 776 -60.90 5.03 2.83
CA LEU A 776 -60.54 6.36 3.33
C LEU A 776 -61.78 7.19 3.71
N PHE A 777 -62.68 7.43 2.76
CA PHE A 777 -63.88 8.25 3.01
C PHE A 777 -64.87 7.60 3.98
N ALA A 778 -64.95 6.27 4.00
CA ALA A 778 -65.74 5.54 5.00
C ALA A 778 -65.20 5.76 6.42
N LEU A 779 -63.87 5.78 6.58
CA LEU A 779 -63.22 6.07 7.85
C LEU A 779 -63.32 7.55 8.24
N LEU A 780 -63.26 8.48 7.28
CA LEU A 780 -63.50 9.91 7.52
C LEU A 780 -64.90 10.15 8.08
N LEU A 781 -65.94 9.50 7.51
CA LEU A 781 -67.29 9.53 8.07
C LEU A 781 -67.35 8.96 9.48
N LYS A 782 -66.74 7.78 9.69
CA LYS A 782 -66.74 7.10 10.99
C LYS A 782 -66.16 7.96 12.10
N TYR A 783 -65.11 8.73 11.81
CA TYR A 783 -64.48 9.67 12.75
C TYR A 783 -65.08 11.09 12.72
N LYS A 784 -66.16 11.31 11.95
CA LYS A 784 -66.84 12.60 11.78
C LYS A 784 -65.94 13.74 11.27
N MET A 785 -64.99 13.38 10.40
CA MET A 785 -64.05 14.33 9.80
C MET A 785 -64.58 14.99 8.53
N ILE A 786 -65.62 14.44 7.92
CA ILE A 786 -66.38 15.02 6.81
C ILE A 786 -67.87 14.98 7.15
N LYS A 787 -68.67 15.79 6.47
CA LYS A 787 -70.13 15.79 6.61
C LYS A 787 -70.73 14.53 5.97
N ASP A 788 -71.76 13.98 6.59
CA ASP A 788 -72.50 12.84 6.03
C ASP A 788 -73.62 13.35 5.11
N GLU A 789 -73.25 13.82 3.92
CA GLU A 789 -74.18 14.52 3.01
C GLU A 789 -74.05 14.06 1.56
N ALA A 790 -75.01 14.46 0.72
CA ALA A 790 -75.04 14.09 -0.70
C ALA A 790 -73.76 14.49 -1.46
N ALA A 791 -73.19 15.66 -1.15
CA ALA A 791 -71.95 16.13 -1.76
C ALA A 791 -70.75 15.22 -1.45
N SER A 792 -70.69 14.67 -0.23
CA SER A 792 -69.60 13.78 0.19
C SER A 792 -69.65 12.42 -0.50
N TYR A 793 -70.84 11.89 -0.77
CA TYR A 793 -70.98 10.69 -1.61
C TYR A 793 -70.73 10.99 -3.09
N ALA A 794 -71.23 12.12 -3.60
CA ALA A 794 -71.07 12.53 -4.99
C ALA A 794 -69.59 12.70 -5.37
N HIS A 795 -68.74 13.12 -4.42
CA HIS A 795 -67.29 13.21 -4.59
C HIS A 795 -66.62 11.86 -4.94
N LEU A 796 -67.28 10.74 -4.64
CA LEU A 796 -66.81 9.38 -4.94
C LEU A 796 -67.38 8.79 -6.24
N SER A 797 -68.02 9.60 -7.09
CA SER A 797 -68.70 9.12 -8.31
C SER A 797 -67.78 8.33 -9.25
N GLU A 798 -66.53 8.76 -9.39
CA GLU A 798 -65.54 8.13 -10.28
C GLU A 798 -64.83 6.91 -9.66
N MET A 799 -65.07 6.60 -8.38
CA MET A 799 -64.40 5.50 -7.69
C MET A 799 -65.00 4.13 -8.07
N ASP A 800 -64.50 3.04 -7.50
CA ASP A 800 -65.09 1.72 -7.70
C ASP A 800 -66.26 1.46 -6.73
N TRP A 801 -67.11 0.48 -7.08
CA TRP A 801 -68.27 0.13 -6.25
C TRP A 801 -67.89 -0.28 -4.81
N PRO A 802 -66.84 -1.09 -4.56
CA PRO A 802 -66.39 -1.40 -3.20
C PRO A 802 -66.15 -0.16 -2.31
N THR A 803 -65.56 0.90 -2.85
CA THR A 803 -65.33 2.16 -2.14
C THR A 803 -66.65 2.84 -1.76
N ARG A 804 -67.56 3.00 -2.73
CA ARG A 804 -68.88 3.60 -2.48
C ARG A 804 -69.76 2.77 -1.56
N GLU A 805 -69.69 1.45 -1.66
CA GLU A 805 -70.35 0.52 -0.74
C GLU A 805 -69.82 0.67 0.70
N ALA A 806 -68.50 0.84 0.87
CA ALA A 806 -67.90 1.09 2.18
C ALA A 806 -68.34 2.43 2.77
N TYR A 807 -68.47 3.49 1.96
CA TYR A 807 -69.04 4.76 2.39
C TYR A 807 -70.48 4.59 2.91
N ILE A 808 -71.35 3.96 2.11
CA ILE A 808 -72.76 3.73 2.49
C ILE A 808 -72.86 2.92 3.78
N ARG A 809 -71.95 1.96 4.00
CA ARG A 809 -71.91 1.13 5.21
C ARG A 809 -71.66 1.95 6.48
N GLU A 810 -70.79 2.96 6.44
CA GLU A 810 -70.43 3.77 7.61
C GLU A 810 -71.32 5.02 7.77
N SER A 811 -71.98 5.46 6.70
CA SER A 811 -72.93 6.57 6.72
C SER A 811 -74.15 6.25 7.58
N ARG A 812 -74.54 7.23 8.40
CA ARG A 812 -75.72 7.17 9.27
C ARG A 812 -76.90 7.92 8.68
N GLU A 813 -76.63 8.91 7.83
CA GLU A 813 -77.60 9.82 7.25
C GLU A 813 -77.88 9.53 5.77
N PHE A 814 -77.23 8.53 5.15
CA PHE A 814 -77.41 8.19 3.72
C PHE A 814 -78.89 8.08 3.31
N LYS A 815 -79.72 7.51 4.18
CA LYS A 815 -81.16 7.34 3.96
C LYS A 815 -81.90 8.68 3.75
N GLU A 816 -81.42 9.75 4.38
CA GLU A 816 -82.10 11.06 4.37
C GLU A 816 -81.86 11.83 3.07
N TYR A 817 -80.74 11.60 2.40
CA TYR A 817 -80.35 12.34 1.19
C TYR A 817 -80.20 11.48 -0.07
N ILE A 818 -80.44 10.17 0.01
CA ILE A 818 -80.42 9.28 -1.16
C ILE A 818 -81.42 9.75 -2.22
N SER A 819 -80.95 9.89 -3.46
CA SER A 819 -81.76 10.30 -4.61
C SER A 819 -81.47 9.45 -5.85
N PRO A 820 -82.37 9.40 -6.84
CA PRO A 820 -82.15 8.68 -8.10
C PRO A 820 -80.87 9.10 -8.82
N ASP A 821 -80.60 10.41 -8.90
CA ASP A 821 -79.38 10.95 -9.52
C ASP A 821 -78.10 10.46 -8.83
N LEU A 822 -78.12 10.34 -7.49
CA LEU A 822 -76.93 10.02 -6.71
C LEU A 822 -76.49 8.56 -6.87
N VAL A 823 -77.43 7.63 -7.01
CA VAL A 823 -77.13 6.18 -7.07
C VAL A 823 -77.42 5.55 -8.43
N ARG A 824 -77.69 6.35 -9.48
CA ARG A 824 -78.17 5.91 -10.79
C ARG A 824 -77.45 4.65 -11.31
N GLU A 825 -76.11 4.70 -11.38
CA GLU A 825 -75.31 3.58 -11.92
C GLU A 825 -75.10 2.43 -10.93
N ASP A 826 -75.26 2.70 -9.64
CA ASP A 826 -75.02 1.74 -8.57
C ASP A 826 -76.30 1.10 -8.03
N LEU A 827 -77.47 1.57 -8.43
CA LEU A 827 -78.78 1.19 -7.89
C LEU A 827 -78.95 -0.33 -7.82
N ALA A 828 -78.57 -1.03 -8.89
CA ALA A 828 -78.61 -2.49 -8.93
C ALA A 828 -77.64 -3.15 -7.93
N ARG A 829 -76.41 -2.62 -7.83
CA ARG A 829 -75.37 -3.14 -6.92
C ARG A 829 -75.74 -2.87 -5.46
N LEU A 830 -76.24 -1.68 -5.15
CA LEU A 830 -76.72 -1.24 -3.84
C LEU A 830 -77.86 -2.13 -3.33
N LEU A 831 -78.91 -2.31 -4.13
CA LEU A 831 -80.05 -3.16 -3.76
C LEU A 831 -79.65 -4.63 -3.60
N LYS A 832 -78.60 -5.07 -4.33
CA LYS A 832 -78.07 -6.43 -4.25
C LYS A 832 -77.13 -6.67 -3.08
N SER A 833 -76.40 -5.67 -2.59
CA SER A 833 -75.35 -5.81 -1.58
C SER A 833 -75.85 -6.23 -0.21
N ASP A 834 -75.26 -7.25 0.40
CA ASP A 834 -75.60 -7.66 1.77
C ASP A 834 -74.97 -6.76 2.85
N LYS A 835 -74.08 -5.84 2.47
CA LYS A 835 -73.41 -4.91 3.40
C LYS A 835 -74.16 -3.59 3.59
N VAL A 836 -75.07 -3.25 2.68
CA VAL A 836 -75.89 -2.02 2.77
C VAL A 836 -77.08 -2.26 3.69
N ASP A 837 -77.34 -1.31 4.59
CA ASP A 837 -78.45 -1.38 5.54
C ASP A 837 -79.78 -1.65 4.80
N PRO A 838 -80.54 -2.69 5.19
CA PRO A 838 -81.86 -2.96 4.65
C PRO A 838 -82.83 -1.75 4.67
N ALA A 839 -82.70 -0.84 5.63
CA ALA A 839 -83.52 0.37 5.74
C ALA A 839 -83.34 1.30 4.52
N ILE A 840 -82.12 1.41 3.99
CA ILE A 840 -81.83 2.21 2.78
C ILE A 840 -82.52 1.57 1.57
N LYS A 841 -82.42 0.24 1.42
CA LYS A 841 -83.09 -0.48 0.33
C LYS A 841 -84.61 -0.36 0.38
N MET A 842 -85.17 -0.39 1.59
CA MET A 842 -86.60 -0.19 1.79
C MET A 842 -87.03 1.23 1.42
N GLU A 843 -86.19 2.24 1.70
CA GLU A 843 -86.48 3.62 1.31
C GLU A 843 -86.52 3.79 -0.21
N ILE A 844 -85.54 3.23 -0.94
CA ILE A 844 -85.54 3.21 -2.41
C ILE A 844 -86.83 2.57 -2.97
N VAL A 845 -87.24 1.43 -2.40
CA VAL A 845 -88.44 0.72 -2.86
C VAL A 845 -89.73 1.48 -2.52
N ARG A 846 -89.79 2.15 -1.36
CA ARG A 846 -90.94 3.02 -1.01
C ARG A 846 -91.08 4.20 -1.96
N GLN A 847 -89.96 4.75 -2.41
CA GLN A 847 -89.91 5.85 -3.37
C GLN A 847 -89.72 5.34 -4.81
N ALA A 848 -90.09 4.08 -5.12
CA ALA A 848 -89.78 3.47 -6.41
C ALA A 848 -90.34 4.23 -7.62
N SER A 849 -91.37 5.06 -7.45
CA SER A 849 -91.87 5.99 -8.47
C SER A 849 -90.81 6.97 -8.98
N ASN A 850 -89.86 7.35 -8.13
CA ASN A 850 -88.78 8.29 -8.45
C ASN A 850 -87.56 7.56 -9.05
N TYR A 851 -87.31 6.31 -8.63
CA TYR A 851 -86.14 5.54 -9.05
C TYR A 851 -86.37 4.72 -10.32
N ALA A 852 -87.58 4.19 -10.53
CA ALA A 852 -87.88 3.33 -11.68
C ALA A 852 -87.76 4.01 -13.06
N PRO A 853 -88.13 5.30 -13.25
CA PRO A 853 -87.97 5.97 -14.54
C PRO A 853 -86.51 6.07 -15.01
N GLU A 854 -85.56 6.19 -14.06
CA GLU A 854 -84.14 6.39 -14.33
C GLU A 854 -83.30 5.10 -14.19
N ALA A 855 -83.91 4.01 -13.72
CA ALA A 855 -83.23 2.74 -13.48
C ALA A 855 -82.99 1.96 -14.77
N ASP A 856 -81.80 1.37 -14.89
CA ASP A 856 -81.50 0.41 -15.94
C ASP A 856 -82.21 -0.94 -15.70
N ARG A 857 -82.12 -1.86 -16.67
CA ARG A 857 -82.74 -3.19 -16.57
C ARG A 857 -82.31 -3.95 -15.30
N ALA A 858 -81.03 -3.82 -14.90
CA ALA A 858 -80.54 -4.47 -13.70
C ALA A 858 -81.16 -3.85 -12.44
N GLY A 859 -81.21 -2.51 -12.35
CA GLY A 859 -81.82 -1.75 -11.27
C GLY A 859 -83.30 -2.08 -11.11
N LEU A 860 -84.07 -2.04 -12.19
CA LEU A 860 -85.49 -2.44 -12.21
C LEU A 860 -85.68 -3.88 -11.72
N SER A 861 -84.84 -4.81 -12.19
CA SER A 861 -84.87 -6.20 -11.71
C SER A 861 -84.61 -6.32 -10.20
N GLN A 862 -83.71 -5.49 -9.66
CA GLN A 862 -83.41 -5.48 -8.22
C GLN A 862 -84.50 -4.79 -7.39
N ILE A 863 -85.12 -3.70 -7.87
CA ILE A 863 -86.28 -3.07 -7.25
C ILE A 863 -87.41 -4.10 -7.11
N ALA A 864 -87.74 -4.80 -8.21
CA ALA A 864 -88.76 -5.84 -8.20
C ALA A 864 -88.44 -6.96 -7.21
N ARG A 865 -87.17 -7.42 -7.18
CA ARG A 865 -86.72 -8.46 -6.26
C ARG A 865 -86.84 -8.04 -4.80
N VAL A 866 -86.35 -6.86 -4.43
CA VAL A 866 -86.39 -6.37 -3.04
C VAL A 866 -87.82 -6.10 -2.60
N ALA A 867 -88.66 -5.54 -3.47
CA ALA A 867 -90.08 -5.32 -3.18
C ALA A 867 -90.81 -6.64 -2.87
N VAL A 868 -90.61 -7.68 -3.68
CA VAL A 868 -91.20 -9.02 -3.44
C VAL A 868 -90.64 -9.66 -2.17
N GLN A 869 -89.32 -9.62 -1.96
CA GLN A 869 -88.69 -10.21 -0.77
C GLN A 869 -89.16 -9.57 0.54
N LYS A 870 -89.42 -8.26 0.53
CA LYS A 870 -89.87 -7.50 1.70
C LYS A 870 -91.38 -7.34 1.79
N GLY A 871 -92.14 -7.86 0.80
CA GLY A 871 -93.60 -7.75 0.75
C GLY A 871 -94.11 -6.31 0.62
N LEU A 872 -93.36 -5.43 -0.06
CA LEU A 872 -93.72 -4.03 -0.25
C LEU A 872 -94.59 -3.86 -1.50
N PRO A 873 -95.81 -3.31 -1.40
CA PRO A 873 -96.64 -3.04 -2.56
C PRO A 873 -96.03 -1.88 -3.37
N LEU A 874 -96.06 -1.98 -4.70
CA LEU A 874 -95.64 -0.93 -5.62
C LEU A 874 -96.84 -0.34 -6.34
N GLU A 875 -96.74 0.91 -6.76
CA GLU A 875 -97.77 1.55 -7.57
C GLU A 875 -97.89 0.91 -8.96
N ARG A 876 -99.10 0.94 -9.54
CA ARG A 876 -99.38 0.33 -10.85
C ARG A 876 -98.42 0.78 -11.97
N GLU A 877 -98.08 2.08 -12.01
CA GLU A 877 -97.20 2.65 -13.03
C GLU A 877 -95.76 2.14 -12.88
N VAL A 878 -95.29 1.97 -11.64
CA VAL A 878 -93.97 1.39 -11.36
C VAL A 878 -93.93 -0.09 -11.77
N VAL A 879 -94.97 -0.87 -11.47
CA VAL A 879 -95.05 -2.29 -11.89
C VAL A 879 -95.03 -2.43 -13.41
N LYS A 880 -95.71 -1.53 -14.12
CA LYS A 880 -95.67 -1.45 -15.58
C LYS A 880 -94.28 -1.12 -16.11
N GLN A 881 -93.59 -0.15 -15.51
CA GLN A 881 -92.20 0.17 -15.86
C GLN A 881 -91.25 -1.00 -15.61
N LEU A 882 -91.41 -1.73 -14.50
CA LEU A 882 -90.63 -2.94 -14.20
C LEU A 882 -90.82 -4.02 -15.28
N ALA A 883 -92.06 -4.22 -15.73
CA ALA A 883 -92.38 -5.20 -16.77
C ALA A 883 -91.81 -4.81 -18.14
N LEU A 884 -91.92 -3.53 -18.53
CA LEU A 884 -91.38 -2.99 -19.77
C LEU A 884 -89.85 -2.98 -19.79
N GLY A 885 -89.23 -2.69 -18.64
CA GLY A 885 -87.78 -2.71 -18.45
C GLY A 885 -87.16 -4.11 -18.34
N GLY A 886 -87.96 -5.17 -18.47
CA GLY A 886 -87.48 -6.55 -18.53
C GLY A 886 -87.07 -7.15 -17.18
N ALA A 887 -87.71 -6.72 -16.08
CA ALA A 887 -87.60 -7.36 -14.77
C ALA A 887 -88.12 -8.81 -14.83
N GLY A 888 -87.59 -9.68 -13.96
CA GLY A 888 -87.91 -11.10 -14.00
C GLY A 888 -89.40 -11.40 -13.80
N ALA A 889 -90.00 -12.12 -14.73
CA ALA A 889 -91.44 -12.43 -14.75
C ALA A 889 -92.02 -12.92 -13.41
N PRO A 890 -91.38 -13.80 -12.63
CA PRO A 890 -91.91 -14.22 -11.33
C PRO A 890 -92.09 -13.07 -10.33
N HIS A 891 -91.20 -12.07 -10.34
CA HIS A 891 -91.32 -10.92 -9.43
C HIS A 891 -92.40 -9.95 -9.90
N VAL A 892 -92.49 -9.72 -11.22
CA VAL A 892 -93.52 -8.84 -11.81
C VAL A 892 -94.92 -9.38 -11.55
N ILE A 893 -95.15 -10.69 -11.70
CA ILE A 893 -96.47 -11.29 -11.45
C ILE A 893 -96.90 -11.16 -9.99
N VAL A 894 -95.99 -11.36 -9.04
CA VAL A 894 -96.27 -11.17 -7.61
C VAL A 894 -96.60 -9.70 -7.29
N LEU A 895 -95.89 -8.75 -7.89
CA LEU A 895 -96.16 -7.31 -7.71
C LEU A 895 -97.42 -6.84 -8.45
N LEU A 896 -97.82 -7.55 -9.50
CA LEU A 896 -99.01 -7.26 -10.29
C LEU A 896 -100.29 -7.77 -9.60
N GLU A 897 -100.21 -8.87 -8.84
CA GLU A 897 -101.34 -9.54 -8.18
C GLU A 897 -102.33 -8.57 -7.47
N PRO A 898 -101.89 -7.59 -6.67
CA PRO A 898 -102.79 -6.65 -5.99
C PRO A 898 -103.56 -5.71 -6.95
N HIS A 899 -103.03 -5.47 -8.15
CA HIS A 899 -103.59 -4.54 -9.14
C HIS A 899 -104.46 -5.24 -10.19
N LEU A 900 -104.34 -6.57 -10.34
CA LEU A 900 -105.04 -7.34 -11.37
C LEU A 900 -106.57 -7.09 -11.44
N PRO A 901 -107.32 -6.97 -10.32
CA PRO A 901 -108.77 -6.73 -10.38
C PRO A 901 -109.15 -5.37 -10.98
N SER A 902 -108.23 -4.40 -10.95
CA SER A 902 -108.43 -3.02 -11.41
C SER A 902 -107.81 -2.71 -12.76
N LEU A 903 -107.07 -3.65 -13.36
CA LEU A 903 -106.39 -3.45 -14.64
C LEU A 903 -107.34 -3.68 -15.81
N GLU A 904 -107.31 -2.75 -16.77
CA GLU A 904 -108.00 -2.93 -18.04
C GLU A 904 -107.30 -3.98 -18.90
N ARG A 905 -108.07 -4.65 -19.75
CA ARG A 905 -107.59 -5.76 -20.58
C ARG A 905 -106.38 -5.38 -21.44
N GLU A 906 -106.43 -4.20 -22.05
CA GLU A 906 -105.38 -3.72 -22.95
C GLU A 906 -104.07 -3.48 -22.19
N GLU A 907 -104.16 -2.90 -21.00
CA GLU A 907 -103.01 -2.63 -20.15
C GLU A 907 -102.41 -3.91 -19.57
N LEU A 908 -103.23 -4.85 -19.10
CA LEU A 908 -102.78 -6.16 -18.65
C LEU A 908 -102.06 -6.92 -19.77
N PHE A 909 -102.57 -6.86 -21.00
CA PHE A 909 -101.94 -7.55 -22.13
C PHE A 909 -100.62 -6.90 -22.53
N ALA A 910 -100.54 -5.56 -22.50
CA ALA A 910 -99.28 -4.86 -22.76
C ALA A 910 -98.18 -5.26 -21.77
N ILE A 911 -98.51 -5.37 -20.47
CA ILE A 911 -97.58 -5.82 -19.42
C ILE A 911 -97.14 -7.28 -19.63
N LEU A 912 -98.07 -8.19 -19.95
CA LEU A 912 -97.75 -9.59 -20.19
C LEU A 912 -96.93 -9.81 -21.47
N ASP A 913 -97.19 -9.01 -22.52
CA ASP A 913 -96.43 -9.08 -23.77
C ASP A 913 -94.98 -8.62 -23.57
N SER A 914 -94.79 -7.52 -22.82
CA SER A 914 -93.45 -6.98 -22.53
C SER A 914 -92.57 -7.90 -21.67
N MET A 915 -93.17 -8.75 -20.84
CA MET A 915 -92.45 -9.77 -20.06
C MET A 915 -91.86 -10.90 -20.92
N GLY A 916 -92.37 -11.09 -22.15
CA GLY A 916 -91.92 -12.13 -23.06
C GLY A 916 -92.17 -13.58 -22.59
N GLY A 917 -91.55 -14.54 -23.27
CA GLY A 917 -91.58 -15.95 -22.89
C GLY A 917 -92.97 -16.60 -22.96
N ASP A 918 -93.31 -17.36 -21.91
CA ASP A 918 -94.60 -18.05 -21.82
C ASP A 918 -95.75 -17.12 -21.39
N TYR A 919 -95.46 -16.01 -20.71
CA TYR A 919 -96.46 -15.02 -20.31
C TYR A 919 -96.98 -14.17 -21.48
N SER A 920 -96.14 -13.79 -22.44
CA SER A 920 -96.60 -13.08 -23.65
C SER A 920 -97.55 -13.92 -24.50
N LYS A 921 -97.40 -15.26 -24.49
CA LYS A 921 -98.36 -16.16 -25.15
C LYS A 921 -99.75 -16.12 -24.50
N LEU A 922 -99.90 -15.56 -23.29
CA LEU A 922 -101.18 -15.42 -22.61
C LEU A 922 -101.97 -14.16 -23.02
N THR A 923 -101.49 -13.38 -24.00
CA THR A 923 -102.21 -12.24 -24.60
C THR A 923 -103.01 -12.64 -25.86
N THR A 924 -102.72 -13.81 -26.43
CA THR A 924 -103.34 -14.31 -27.67
C THR A 924 -104.04 -15.65 -27.49
N VAL A 925 -105.13 -15.85 -28.23
CA VAL A 925 -105.78 -17.17 -28.38
C VAL A 925 -104.90 -18.09 -29.24
N GLY A 926 -104.85 -19.39 -28.95
CA GLY A 926 -103.96 -20.29 -29.68
C GLY A 926 -104.04 -21.75 -29.25
N GLN A 927 -103.47 -22.64 -30.08
CA GLN A 927 -103.52 -24.09 -29.87
C GLN A 927 -102.35 -24.63 -29.03
N HIS A 928 -101.25 -23.88 -28.92
CA HIS A 928 -100.07 -24.30 -28.15
C HIS A 928 -100.28 -24.10 -26.64
N LYS A 929 -99.90 -25.14 -25.88
CA LYS A 929 -99.95 -25.18 -24.41
C LYS A 929 -98.83 -24.32 -23.84
N VAL A 930 -99.17 -23.52 -22.83
CA VAL A 930 -98.24 -22.64 -22.13
C VAL A 930 -98.01 -23.23 -20.73
N GLU A 931 -96.77 -23.25 -20.24
CA GLU A 931 -96.44 -23.74 -18.90
C GLU A 931 -95.82 -22.62 -18.07
N ILE A 932 -96.58 -22.08 -17.10
CA ILE A 932 -96.09 -21.07 -16.16
C ILE A 932 -95.89 -21.68 -14.76
N PRO A 933 -95.14 -21.06 -13.84
CA PRO A 933 -95.03 -21.50 -12.44
C PRO A 933 -96.39 -21.63 -11.74
N ASP A 934 -96.46 -22.48 -10.71
CA ASP A 934 -97.64 -22.63 -9.86
C ASP A 934 -97.52 -21.79 -8.57
N THR A 935 -97.70 -20.47 -8.69
CA THR A 935 -97.78 -19.55 -7.55
C THR A 935 -99.21 -19.01 -7.35
N THR A 936 -99.49 -18.42 -6.18
CA THR A 936 -100.78 -17.76 -5.92
C THR A 936 -101.05 -16.64 -6.92
N ALA A 937 -100.04 -15.81 -7.17
CA ALA A 937 -100.12 -14.72 -8.14
C ALA A 937 -100.35 -15.21 -9.58
N ASP A 938 -99.73 -16.33 -9.99
CA ASP A 938 -99.98 -16.94 -11.30
C ASP A 938 -101.43 -17.46 -11.44
N ARG A 939 -101.99 -18.04 -10.38
CA ARG A 939 -103.40 -18.48 -10.38
C ARG A 939 -104.35 -17.30 -10.47
N SER A 940 -104.11 -16.25 -9.68
CA SER A 940 -104.86 -14.99 -9.70
C SER A 940 -104.86 -14.36 -11.10
N LEU A 941 -103.69 -14.31 -11.75
CA LEU A 941 -103.55 -13.88 -13.14
C LEU A 941 -104.37 -14.74 -14.10
N LEU A 942 -104.26 -16.07 -14.02
CA LEU A 942 -104.97 -16.97 -14.93
C LEU A 942 -106.49 -16.93 -14.75
N ASP A 943 -106.99 -16.69 -13.54
CA ASP A 943 -108.42 -16.55 -13.29
C ASP A 943 -108.97 -15.25 -13.88
N ILE A 944 -108.21 -14.15 -13.86
CA ILE A 944 -108.57 -12.91 -14.56
C ILE A 944 -108.44 -13.06 -16.08
N LEU A 945 -107.46 -13.82 -16.58
CA LEU A 945 -107.38 -14.13 -18.01
C LEU A 945 -108.49 -15.09 -18.50
N LYS A 946 -109.16 -15.84 -17.61
CA LYS A 946 -110.39 -16.59 -17.95
C LYS A 946 -111.56 -15.64 -18.18
N THR A 947 -111.71 -14.59 -17.37
CA THR A 947 -112.79 -13.59 -17.53
C THR A 947 -112.57 -12.75 -18.79
N HIS A 948 -111.33 -12.42 -19.14
CA HIS A 948 -110.97 -11.77 -20.42
C HIS A 948 -110.99 -12.70 -21.65
N GLY A 949 -111.40 -13.97 -21.47
CA GLY A 949 -111.65 -14.89 -22.58
C GLY A 949 -110.40 -15.45 -23.29
N ILE A 950 -109.20 -15.35 -22.70
CA ILE A 950 -107.98 -15.94 -23.27
C ILE A 950 -107.72 -17.35 -22.75
N VAL A 951 -107.91 -17.56 -21.44
CA VAL A 951 -107.69 -18.87 -20.80
C VAL A 951 -108.99 -19.66 -20.78
N LYS A 952 -108.94 -20.95 -21.15
CA LYS A 952 -110.09 -21.88 -21.06
C LYS A 952 -110.07 -22.62 -19.72
N THR A 953 -108.97 -23.31 -19.45
CA THR A 953 -108.72 -24.08 -18.22
C THR A 953 -107.22 -24.15 -17.98
N TYR A 954 -106.80 -24.39 -16.74
CA TYR A 954 -105.42 -24.73 -16.40
C TYR A 954 -105.40 -25.94 -15.46
N LEU A 955 -104.33 -26.73 -15.51
CA LEU A 955 -104.15 -27.93 -14.70
C LEU A 955 -102.77 -27.90 -14.03
N VAL A 956 -102.69 -28.37 -12.79
CA VAL A 956 -101.42 -28.51 -12.07
C VAL A 956 -100.62 -29.68 -12.65
N LYS A 957 -99.34 -29.43 -12.97
CA LYS A 957 -98.41 -30.42 -13.50
C LYS A 957 -97.03 -30.23 -12.85
N GLY A 958 -96.82 -30.90 -11.71
CA GLY A 958 -95.62 -30.71 -10.90
C GLY A 958 -95.58 -29.29 -10.31
N LEU A 959 -94.44 -28.61 -10.41
CA LEU A 959 -94.26 -27.22 -9.95
C LEU A 959 -94.76 -26.14 -10.96
N LYS A 960 -95.51 -26.54 -12.00
CA LYS A 960 -95.99 -25.66 -13.07
C LYS A 960 -97.49 -25.82 -13.32
N LEU A 961 -98.13 -24.74 -13.77
CA LEU A 961 -99.48 -24.69 -14.30
C LEU A 961 -99.45 -24.84 -15.81
N LYS A 962 -100.14 -25.87 -16.30
CA LYS A 962 -100.34 -26.11 -17.73
C LYS A 962 -101.62 -25.42 -18.19
N VAL A 963 -101.47 -24.37 -18.99
CA VAL A 963 -102.55 -23.47 -19.38
C VAL A 963 -103.08 -23.85 -20.76
N ASN A 964 -104.38 -24.13 -20.84
CA ASN A 964 -105.10 -24.32 -22.10
C ASN A 964 -105.78 -23.01 -22.50
N ARG A 965 -105.29 -22.40 -23.58
CA ARG A 965 -105.85 -21.16 -24.15
C ARG A 965 -107.09 -21.46 -25.00
N ARG A 966 -107.98 -20.47 -25.15
CA ARG A 966 -109.13 -20.56 -26.07
C ARG A 966 -108.65 -20.56 -27.53
N ARG A 967 -109.44 -21.15 -28.43
CA ARG A 967 -109.11 -21.30 -29.86
C ARG A 967 -109.65 -20.17 -30.76
N LYS A 968 -110.59 -19.37 -30.25
CA LYS A 968 -111.21 -18.20 -30.91
C LYS A 968 -111.47 -17.14 -29.85
N GLN A 969 -111.30 -15.85 -30.20
CA GLN A 969 -111.69 -14.75 -29.32
C GLN A 969 -113.19 -14.80 -29.08
N LEU A 970 -113.61 -14.62 -27.83
CA LEU A 970 -114.99 -14.25 -27.52
C LEU A 970 -115.13 -12.76 -27.88
N PHE A 971 -116.16 -12.41 -28.65
CA PHE A 971 -116.59 -11.02 -28.80
C PHE A 971 -117.25 -10.55 -27.51
#